data_AF-L0IPC1-F1
#
_entry.id   AF-L0IPC1-F1
#
_cell.length_a   1.000
_cell.length_b   1.000
_cell.length_c   1.000
_cell.angle_alpha   90.00
_cell.angle_beta   90.00
_cell.angle_gamma   90.00
#
_symmetry.space_group_name_H-M   'P 1'
#
loop_
_entity.id
_entity.type
_entity.pdbx_description
1 polymer ?
#
loop_
_entity_poly.entity_id
_entity_poly.type
_entity_poly.pdbx_seq_one_letter_code
_entity_poly.pdbx_strand_id
1 'polypeptide(L)'
;MDIRSYELEIDEKSVLRYLGYRDVEVDEDLLNEVRNAIDEAHQLIVPTVSFDRFAIKYDDAKDEIIVSSEDTLNDDYIVDKLKSAEYVIMAVATVKGSIENASFSLFKEGKYLDGMIYDAIGNAALDKLCEKFYSDLANEALKEGLGTTEMIFPGDSKWDINAQKIIFKNLDASKIGVALDENYTMHPMKSLSFVLGVGKGLRSNETHHDCRKCDFSQCIYRMVRKKKHIVKVNYRGKHKEIEVYDGGNLFKVLVENGVPVPNSCGGYHTCGKCKVIVNERIPMINEEMQYLSDVELEKGIRLSCFLNVDRDLDVTVLDEGDISVFTDSIDTFKLNDINPRVKKKIVKMDLPTLDDQRDDLRRVSDSLGSDVKMSLSVLRTLPDILESNNYNVALALRNNEVISVEAVDSIDSVYGISFDIGTTTIAAYLYDLRTGARLDVYSDVNPQRSYGADVISRINYTITEDNGLFRLHRIMIDEINKIVNAFCTRNAISKENIYEIVIVGNTVMIHLALGVTVKNIANSPYIPAFTYTIELKANTLGININKEGYIVTLPMVASYVGADTVAAVLSSRIFESDEICLLVDIGTNGEIVLGNKEFLISCSAAAGPAFEGADITFGMSGVEGAIDHVDLKRDPIFSTIGGKKSKGICGSGIVDVIAELFKHGIVDNTGRILDKDEVTSAVGEKYLDRIVQYNEMPAFLIDDENGIYLTQKDVRQVQLAKAAIRAGINILINEVGISETDIKRVYLAGGFGSYISIESAATIGLIPSELKDRTIQIGNAAGLGASLALLSDNELNRAKIVRDKIKYIELSNVPTFQEEFIKSMYF
;
A
#
# COMPACT_ATOMS: atom_id res chain seq x y z
N MET A 1 -24.41 28.94 -37.67
CA MET A 1 -25.10 27.88 -36.90
C MET A 1 -25.89 27.01 -37.84
N ASP A 2 -25.49 25.76 -37.92
CA ASP A 2 -25.99 24.77 -38.86
C ASP A 2 -26.54 23.56 -38.11
N ILE A 3 -27.53 22.88 -38.71
CA ILE A 3 -28.10 21.64 -38.18
C ILE A 3 -27.96 20.56 -39.25
N ARG A 4 -27.42 19.41 -38.88
CA ARG A 4 -27.34 18.21 -39.74
C ARG A 4 -28.10 17.07 -39.12
N SER A 5 -28.81 16.33 -39.96
CA SER A 5 -29.48 15.08 -39.60
C SER A 5 -28.89 13.95 -40.42
N TYR A 6 -28.83 12.78 -39.81
CA TYR A 6 -28.19 11.60 -40.41
C TYR A 6 -29.17 10.44 -40.49
N GLU A 7 -28.91 9.51 -41.40
CA GLU A 7 -29.47 8.17 -41.33
C GLU A 7 -28.37 7.27 -40.75
N LEU A 8 -28.67 6.49 -39.72
CA LEU A 8 -27.68 5.68 -39.02
C LEU A 8 -27.95 4.20 -39.23
N GLU A 9 -26.90 3.45 -39.51
CA GLU A 9 -26.92 2.00 -39.47
C GLU A 9 -26.27 1.58 -38.15
N ILE A 10 -27.05 0.97 -37.26
CA ILE A 10 -26.58 0.51 -35.95
C ILE A 10 -26.27 -0.97 -36.09
N ASP A 11 -25.00 -1.33 -35.95
CA ASP A 11 -24.57 -2.71 -36.07
C ASP A 11 -24.61 -3.45 -34.72
N GLU A 12 -24.91 -4.75 -34.79
CA GLU A 12 -24.97 -5.66 -33.65
C GLU A 12 -23.71 -5.62 -32.78
N LYS A 13 -22.52 -5.55 -33.40
CA LYS A 13 -21.25 -5.57 -32.67
C LYS A 13 -21.08 -4.32 -31.80
N SER A 14 -21.52 -3.17 -32.28
CA SER A 14 -21.50 -1.92 -31.51
C SER A 14 -22.42 -2.00 -30.30
N VAL A 15 -23.62 -2.59 -30.42
CA VAL A 15 -24.56 -2.76 -29.30
C VAL A 15 -24.02 -3.75 -28.26
N LEU A 16 -23.53 -4.90 -28.69
CA LEU A 16 -22.92 -5.91 -27.80
C LEU A 16 -21.72 -5.37 -27.01
N ARG A 17 -20.93 -4.49 -27.65
CA ARG A 17 -19.82 -3.79 -26.98
C ARG A 17 -20.32 -2.92 -25.82
N TYR A 18 -21.42 -2.19 -25.99
CA TYR A 18 -22.02 -1.40 -24.90
C TYR A 18 -22.69 -2.25 -23.83
N LEU A 19 -23.11 -3.48 -24.16
CA LEU A 19 -23.60 -4.48 -23.20
C LEU A 19 -22.47 -5.20 -22.43
N GLY A 20 -21.20 -4.93 -22.74
CA GLY A 20 -20.05 -5.52 -22.06
C GLY A 20 -19.55 -6.85 -22.66
N TYR A 21 -20.11 -7.29 -23.78
CA TYR A 21 -19.67 -8.48 -24.51
C TYR A 21 -18.51 -8.15 -25.45
N ARG A 22 -17.31 -8.01 -24.88
CA ARG A 22 -16.06 -7.84 -25.62
C ARG A 22 -15.22 -9.12 -25.53
N ASP A 23 -15.09 -9.82 -26.66
CA ASP A 23 -14.33 -11.07 -26.80
C ASP A 23 -14.91 -12.30 -26.05
N VAL A 24 -16.23 -12.29 -25.75
CA VAL A 24 -16.96 -13.43 -25.19
C VAL A 24 -17.92 -13.97 -26.25
N GLU A 25 -18.03 -15.30 -26.38
CA GLU A 25 -19.07 -15.90 -27.22
C GLU A 25 -20.45 -15.53 -26.65
N VAL A 26 -21.27 -14.91 -27.49
CA VAL A 26 -22.62 -14.48 -27.13
C VAL A 26 -23.58 -15.58 -27.57
N ASP A 27 -24.50 -15.93 -26.68
CA ASP A 27 -25.55 -16.90 -26.98
C ASP A 27 -26.49 -16.38 -28.11
N GLU A 28 -26.92 -17.27 -29.00
CA GLU A 28 -27.76 -16.91 -30.16
C GLU A 28 -29.13 -16.33 -29.77
N ASP A 29 -29.68 -16.69 -28.60
CA ASP A 29 -30.96 -16.12 -28.17
C ASP A 29 -30.80 -14.62 -27.89
N LEU A 30 -29.70 -14.23 -27.21
CA LEU A 30 -29.38 -12.82 -26.96
C LEU A 30 -29.05 -12.05 -28.25
N LEU A 31 -28.36 -12.69 -29.21
CA LEU A 31 -28.10 -12.07 -30.52
C LEU A 31 -29.40 -11.76 -31.26
N ASN A 32 -30.37 -12.66 -31.22
CA ASN A 32 -31.66 -12.44 -31.84
C ASN A 32 -32.47 -11.36 -31.12
N GLU A 33 -32.43 -11.30 -29.79
CA GLU A 33 -33.03 -10.20 -29.02
C GLU A 33 -32.43 -8.84 -29.39
N VAL A 34 -31.09 -8.75 -29.50
CA VAL A 34 -30.41 -7.52 -29.93
C VAL A 34 -30.82 -7.11 -31.34
N ARG A 35 -30.87 -8.04 -32.30
CA ARG A 35 -31.29 -7.75 -33.69
C ARG A 35 -32.71 -7.19 -33.75
N ASN A 36 -33.65 -7.86 -33.08
CA ASN A 36 -35.04 -7.42 -33.03
C ASN A 36 -35.17 -6.03 -32.38
N ALA A 37 -34.45 -5.81 -31.28
CA ALA A 37 -34.46 -4.51 -30.60
C ALA A 37 -33.87 -3.39 -31.45
N ILE A 38 -32.82 -3.66 -32.26
CA ILE A 38 -32.26 -2.68 -33.21
C ILE A 38 -33.32 -2.26 -34.24
N ASP A 39 -34.02 -3.23 -34.82
CA ASP A 39 -35.06 -2.98 -35.84
C ASP A 39 -36.22 -2.13 -35.27
N GLU A 40 -36.66 -2.44 -34.05
CA GLU A 40 -37.71 -1.68 -33.36
C GLU A 40 -37.25 -0.26 -32.96
N ALA A 41 -36.03 -0.17 -32.43
CA ALA A 41 -35.46 1.08 -31.94
C ALA A 41 -35.15 2.08 -33.06
N HIS A 42 -35.00 1.64 -34.31
CA HIS A 42 -34.70 2.52 -35.45
C HIS A 42 -35.73 3.65 -35.61
N GLN A 43 -37.00 3.40 -35.29
CA GLN A 43 -38.06 4.43 -35.35
C GLN A 43 -38.02 5.44 -34.19
N LEU A 44 -37.29 5.12 -33.12
CA LEU A 44 -37.16 5.94 -31.92
C LEU A 44 -35.93 6.86 -31.94
N ILE A 45 -35.07 6.69 -32.94
CA ILE A 45 -33.78 7.37 -33.03
C ILE A 45 -33.88 8.48 -34.06
N VAL A 46 -33.70 9.72 -33.61
CA VAL A 46 -33.68 10.90 -34.49
C VAL A 46 -32.34 11.60 -34.33
N PRO A 47 -31.32 11.20 -35.11
CA PRO A 47 -29.96 11.64 -34.91
C PRO A 47 -29.76 13.03 -35.53
N THR A 48 -29.37 14.00 -34.72
CA THR A 48 -29.25 15.40 -35.11
C THR A 48 -28.06 16.05 -34.42
N VAL A 49 -27.32 16.87 -35.17
CA VAL A 49 -26.18 17.64 -34.67
C VAL A 49 -26.43 19.12 -34.93
N SER A 50 -26.36 19.94 -33.89
CA SER A 50 -26.26 21.41 -33.99
C SER A 50 -24.79 21.78 -33.87
N PHE A 51 -24.28 22.65 -34.76
CA PHE A 51 -22.90 23.08 -34.69
C PHE A 51 -22.68 24.48 -35.27
N ASP A 52 -21.56 25.10 -34.92
CA ASP A 52 -21.10 26.35 -35.53
C ASP A 52 -19.57 26.46 -35.55
N ARG A 53 -19.05 27.37 -36.37
CA ARG A 53 -17.60 27.59 -36.55
C ARG A 53 -17.17 28.88 -35.84
N PHE A 54 -16.11 28.79 -35.04
CA PHE A 54 -15.59 29.92 -34.26
C PHE A 54 -14.11 30.10 -34.55
N ALA A 55 -13.71 31.26 -35.05
CA ALA A 55 -12.30 31.59 -35.20
C ALA A 55 -11.62 31.63 -33.83
N ILE A 56 -10.40 31.11 -33.73
CA ILE A 56 -9.66 31.08 -32.47
C ILE A 56 -8.32 31.79 -32.60
N LYS A 57 -7.78 32.23 -31.47
CA LYS A 57 -6.42 32.76 -31.37
C LYS A 57 -5.73 32.15 -30.15
N TYR A 58 -4.56 31.56 -30.38
CA TYR A 58 -3.68 31.12 -29.29
C TYR A 58 -2.90 32.31 -28.71
N ASP A 59 -2.95 32.49 -27.39
CA ASP A 59 -2.16 33.46 -26.63
C ASP A 59 -0.96 32.77 -25.96
N ASP A 60 0.20 32.87 -26.60
CA ASP A 60 1.45 32.23 -26.16
C ASP A 60 1.96 32.75 -24.79
N ALA A 61 1.54 33.95 -24.37
CA ALA A 61 1.97 34.52 -23.09
C ALA A 61 1.22 33.92 -21.89
N LYS A 62 0.01 33.41 -22.14
CA LYS A 62 -0.90 32.89 -21.10
C LYS A 62 -1.24 31.41 -21.27
N ASP A 63 -0.79 30.81 -22.36
CA ASP A 63 -1.09 29.43 -22.76
C ASP A 63 -2.61 29.16 -22.79
N GLU A 64 -3.35 30.00 -23.51
CA GLU A 64 -4.81 29.89 -23.63
C GLU A 64 -5.31 30.05 -25.08
N ILE A 65 -6.44 29.40 -25.40
CA ILE A 65 -7.15 29.55 -26.67
C ILE A 65 -8.30 30.53 -26.49
N ILE A 66 -8.24 31.66 -27.17
CA ILE A 66 -9.28 32.68 -27.17
C ILE A 66 -10.29 32.36 -28.26
N VAL A 67 -11.55 32.11 -27.88
CA VAL A 67 -12.67 31.84 -28.81
C VAL A 67 -13.48 33.12 -29.08
N SER A 68 -13.66 33.95 -28.06
CA SER A 68 -14.32 35.25 -28.15
C SER A 68 -13.66 36.23 -27.16
N SER A 69 -14.03 37.52 -27.18
CA SER A 69 -13.49 38.50 -26.22
C SER A 69 -13.78 38.19 -24.75
N GLU A 70 -14.68 37.25 -24.47
CA GLU A 70 -15.13 36.89 -23.11
C GLU A 70 -14.97 35.40 -22.77
N ASP A 71 -14.59 34.55 -23.74
CA ASP A 71 -14.48 33.09 -23.55
C ASP A 71 -13.10 32.57 -23.96
N THR A 72 -12.39 31.93 -23.01
CA THR A 72 -11.10 31.27 -23.24
C THR A 72 -11.15 29.79 -22.82
N LEU A 73 -10.34 28.98 -23.49
CA LEU A 73 -10.06 27.58 -23.14
C LEU A 73 -8.62 27.52 -22.64
N ASN A 74 -8.42 27.17 -21.37
CA ASN A 74 -7.15 27.28 -20.65
C ASN A 74 -6.67 25.95 -20.03
N ASP A 75 -7.25 24.84 -20.46
CA ASP A 75 -6.84 23.50 -20.02
C ASP A 75 -5.65 23.04 -20.89
N ASP A 76 -4.52 22.69 -20.27
CA ASP A 76 -3.27 22.30 -20.94
C ASP A 76 -3.49 21.27 -22.07
N TYR A 77 -4.37 20.29 -21.85
CA TYR A 77 -4.68 19.27 -22.85
C TYR A 77 -5.42 19.87 -24.05
N ILE A 78 -6.38 20.77 -23.80
CA ILE A 78 -7.15 21.45 -24.85
C ILE A 78 -6.28 22.41 -25.64
N VAL A 79 -5.43 23.18 -24.95
CA VAL A 79 -4.53 24.15 -25.59
C VAL A 79 -3.52 23.42 -26.48
N ASP A 80 -2.92 22.33 -25.99
CA ASP A 80 -2.00 21.53 -26.80
C ASP A 80 -2.64 21.02 -28.10
N LYS A 81 -3.90 20.58 -28.03
CA LYS A 81 -4.63 20.06 -29.18
C LYS A 81 -5.08 21.12 -30.17
N LEU A 82 -5.45 22.31 -29.69
CA LEU A 82 -6.10 23.35 -30.49
C LEU A 82 -5.18 24.50 -30.90
N LYS A 83 -3.98 24.67 -30.31
CA LYS A 83 -3.06 25.80 -30.60
C LYS A 83 -2.65 25.93 -32.07
N SER A 84 -2.72 24.85 -32.84
CA SER A 84 -2.41 24.82 -34.28
C SER A 84 -3.64 24.92 -35.20
N ALA A 85 -4.84 25.05 -34.64
CA ALA A 85 -6.07 25.22 -35.41
C ALA A 85 -6.32 26.71 -35.74
N GLU A 86 -6.91 26.97 -36.91
CA GLU A 86 -7.33 28.30 -37.35
C GLU A 86 -8.72 28.67 -36.79
N TYR A 87 -9.59 27.67 -36.66
CA TYR A 87 -10.90 27.81 -36.04
C TYR A 87 -11.30 26.49 -35.36
N VAL A 88 -12.29 26.57 -34.47
CA VAL A 88 -12.90 25.40 -33.82
C VAL A 88 -14.35 25.25 -34.27
N ILE A 89 -14.80 24.01 -34.34
CA ILE A 89 -16.20 23.66 -34.47
C ILE A 89 -16.70 23.27 -33.10
N MET A 90 -17.72 23.96 -32.60
CA MET A 90 -18.44 23.54 -31.39
C MET A 90 -19.74 22.88 -31.80
N ALA A 91 -20.05 21.72 -31.21
CA ALA A 91 -21.22 20.95 -31.60
C ALA A 91 -21.91 20.27 -30.41
N VAL A 92 -23.21 20.06 -30.56
CA VAL A 92 -24.04 19.21 -29.70
C VAL A 92 -24.77 18.21 -30.59
N ALA A 93 -24.59 16.93 -30.30
CA ALA A 93 -25.21 15.81 -30.99
C ALA A 93 -26.22 15.12 -30.08
N THR A 94 -27.35 14.65 -30.63
CA THR A 94 -28.36 13.90 -29.89
C THR A 94 -29.07 12.90 -30.79
N VAL A 95 -29.57 11.81 -30.19
CA VAL A 95 -30.50 10.88 -30.84
C VAL A 95 -31.95 11.10 -30.39
N LYS A 96 -32.20 12.16 -29.61
CA LYS A 96 -33.45 12.51 -28.91
C LYS A 96 -33.86 11.50 -27.83
N GLY A 97 -34.84 11.90 -27.02
CA GLY A 97 -35.24 11.16 -25.80
C GLY A 97 -36.20 9.99 -26.01
N SER A 98 -36.66 9.70 -27.23
CA SER A 98 -37.63 8.60 -27.44
C SER A 98 -37.05 7.23 -27.12
N ILE A 99 -35.78 6.97 -27.48
CA ILE A 99 -35.08 5.72 -27.15
C ILE A 99 -34.81 5.60 -25.63
N GLU A 100 -34.49 6.72 -24.98
CA GLU A 100 -34.28 6.82 -23.54
C GLU A 100 -35.58 6.53 -22.76
N ASN A 101 -36.70 7.12 -23.19
CA ASN A 101 -38.01 6.87 -22.60
C ASN A 101 -38.46 5.41 -22.75
N ALA A 102 -38.15 4.78 -23.88
CA ALA A 102 -38.43 3.37 -24.10
C ALA A 102 -37.62 2.48 -23.16
N SER A 103 -36.31 2.72 -23.03
CA SER A 103 -35.45 2.03 -22.06
C SER A 103 -35.97 2.19 -20.63
N PHE A 104 -36.27 3.43 -20.20
CA PHE A 104 -36.80 3.71 -18.86
C PHE A 104 -38.13 2.99 -18.57
N SER A 105 -39.01 2.89 -19.56
CA SER A 105 -40.29 2.18 -19.43
C SER A 105 -40.07 0.68 -19.21
N LEU A 106 -39.13 0.06 -19.95
CA LEU A 106 -38.77 -1.35 -19.78
C LEU A 106 -38.18 -1.64 -18.40
N PHE A 107 -37.31 -0.77 -17.89
CA PHE A 107 -36.79 -0.86 -16.52
C PHE A 107 -37.92 -0.82 -15.48
N LYS A 108 -38.91 0.06 -15.67
CA LYS A 108 -40.07 0.19 -14.76
C LYS A 108 -41.00 -1.03 -14.80
N GLU A 109 -41.08 -1.71 -15.95
CA GLU A 109 -41.83 -2.96 -16.13
C GLU A 109 -41.11 -4.21 -15.61
N GLY A 110 -39.87 -4.07 -15.12
CA GLY A 110 -39.05 -5.21 -14.66
C GLY A 110 -38.36 -5.99 -15.78
N LYS A 111 -38.41 -5.49 -17.02
CA LYS A 111 -37.72 -6.05 -18.20
C LYS A 111 -36.31 -5.48 -18.31
N TYR A 112 -35.46 -5.88 -17.37
CA TYR A 112 -34.13 -5.27 -17.21
C TYR A 112 -33.21 -5.49 -18.42
N LEU A 113 -33.21 -6.69 -19.00
CA LEU A 113 -32.37 -7.02 -20.15
C LEU A 113 -32.74 -6.17 -21.38
N ASP A 114 -34.03 -6.13 -21.73
CA ASP A 114 -34.54 -5.29 -22.83
C ASP A 114 -34.21 -3.81 -22.59
N GLY A 115 -34.39 -3.33 -21.34
CA GLY A 115 -34.02 -1.97 -20.94
C GLY A 115 -32.53 -1.67 -21.17
N MET A 116 -31.64 -2.60 -20.83
CA MET A 116 -30.21 -2.51 -21.09
C MET A 116 -29.88 -2.54 -22.59
N ILE A 117 -30.54 -3.37 -23.38
CA ILE A 117 -30.36 -3.44 -24.85
C ILE A 117 -30.75 -2.10 -25.48
N TYR A 118 -31.91 -1.54 -25.13
CA TYR A 118 -32.37 -0.24 -25.65
C TYR A 118 -31.44 0.92 -25.23
N ASP A 119 -30.89 0.89 -24.01
CA ASP A 119 -29.89 1.87 -23.59
C ASP A 119 -28.59 1.77 -24.41
N ALA A 120 -28.11 0.54 -24.62
CA ALA A 120 -26.92 0.24 -25.41
C ALA A 120 -27.09 0.65 -26.88
N ILE A 121 -28.27 0.43 -27.47
CA ILE A 121 -28.62 0.92 -28.81
C ILE A 121 -28.53 2.45 -28.88
N GLY A 122 -29.07 3.15 -27.88
CA GLY A 122 -28.97 4.62 -27.80
C GLY A 122 -27.52 5.12 -27.77
N ASN A 123 -26.64 4.44 -27.03
CA ASN A 123 -25.20 4.77 -26.98
C ASN A 123 -24.52 4.48 -28.32
N ALA A 124 -24.79 3.32 -28.93
CA ALA A 124 -24.23 2.93 -30.23
C ALA A 124 -24.66 3.90 -31.34
N ALA A 125 -25.92 4.34 -31.33
CA ALA A 125 -26.44 5.33 -32.27
C ALA A 125 -25.73 6.69 -32.12
N LEU A 126 -25.50 7.13 -30.88
CA LEU A 126 -24.83 8.40 -30.61
C LEU A 126 -23.34 8.37 -31.03
N ASP A 127 -22.66 7.25 -30.83
CA ASP A 127 -21.29 7.01 -31.31
C ASP A 127 -21.23 7.05 -32.85
N LYS A 128 -22.14 6.34 -33.51
CA LYS A 128 -22.26 6.34 -34.99
C LYS A 128 -22.59 7.71 -35.56
N LEU A 129 -23.40 8.50 -34.86
CA LEU A 129 -23.68 9.89 -35.23
C LEU A 129 -22.40 10.74 -35.22
N CYS A 130 -21.59 10.63 -34.18
CA CYS A 130 -20.33 11.36 -34.07
C CYS A 130 -19.33 10.90 -35.15
N GLU A 131 -19.26 9.60 -35.44
CA GLU A 131 -18.42 9.05 -36.51
C GLU A 131 -18.79 9.63 -37.88
N LYS A 132 -20.08 9.62 -38.25
CA LYS A 132 -20.53 10.20 -39.53
C LYS A 132 -20.29 11.70 -39.60
N PHE A 133 -20.63 12.43 -38.53
CA PHE A 133 -20.43 13.88 -38.48
C PHE A 133 -18.94 14.25 -38.59
N TYR A 134 -18.05 13.53 -37.90
CA TYR A 134 -16.60 13.71 -38.02
C TYR A 134 -16.12 13.49 -39.45
N SER A 135 -16.52 12.37 -40.05
CA SER A 135 -16.11 11.99 -41.41
C SER A 135 -16.51 13.07 -42.42
N ASP A 136 -17.74 13.59 -42.33
CA ASP A 136 -18.18 14.68 -43.20
C ASP A 136 -17.33 15.93 -43.03
N LEU A 137 -17.09 16.37 -41.79
CA LEU A 137 -16.28 17.55 -41.49
C LEU A 137 -14.83 17.39 -41.94
N ALA A 138 -14.23 16.22 -41.70
CA ALA A 138 -12.86 15.92 -42.12
C ALA A 138 -12.74 15.93 -43.65
N ASN A 139 -13.71 15.39 -44.37
CA ASN A 139 -13.76 15.41 -45.83
C ASN A 139 -13.98 16.83 -46.39
N GLU A 140 -14.80 17.65 -45.73
CA GLU A 140 -14.98 19.07 -46.08
C GLU A 140 -13.69 19.86 -45.88
N ALA A 141 -13.04 19.71 -44.72
CA ALA A 141 -11.76 20.36 -44.42
C ALA A 141 -10.67 19.95 -45.44
N LEU A 142 -10.61 18.66 -45.79
CA LEU A 142 -9.65 18.14 -46.77
C LEU A 142 -9.83 18.78 -48.15
N LYS A 143 -11.08 19.01 -48.60
CA LYS A 143 -11.37 19.70 -49.88
C LYS A 143 -10.90 21.16 -49.88
N GLU A 144 -10.84 21.78 -48.71
CA GLU A 144 -10.33 23.14 -48.50
C GLU A 144 -8.81 23.17 -48.25
N GLY A 145 -8.13 22.02 -48.26
CA GLY A 145 -6.68 21.90 -48.01
C GLY A 145 -6.31 22.03 -46.53
N LEU A 146 -7.26 21.83 -45.63
CA LEU A 146 -7.12 21.87 -44.17
C LEU A 146 -7.18 20.46 -43.58
N GLY A 147 -6.66 20.31 -42.35
CA GLY A 147 -6.83 19.09 -41.56
C GLY A 147 -7.62 19.35 -40.28
N THR A 148 -8.04 18.27 -39.62
CA THR A 148 -8.83 18.32 -38.38
C THR A 148 -8.11 17.64 -37.22
N THR A 149 -8.43 18.05 -35.98
CA THR A 149 -8.04 17.30 -34.77
C THR A 149 -8.96 16.08 -34.57
N GLU A 150 -8.80 15.35 -33.47
CA GLU A 150 -9.85 14.48 -32.93
C GLU A 150 -10.99 15.31 -32.31
N MET A 151 -12.15 14.69 -32.09
CA MET A 151 -13.22 15.31 -31.28
C MET A 151 -12.82 15.28 -29.81
N ILE A 152 -13.02 16.38 -29.10
CA ILE A 152 -12.69 16.53 -27.69
C ILE A 152 -13.97 16.82 -26.91
N PHE A 153 -14.27 16.00 -25.90
CA PHE A 153 -15.54 16.02 -25.17
C PHE A 153 -15.33 16.53 -23.75
N PRO A 154 -16.09 17.54 -23.27
CA PRO A 154 -16.09 17.88 -21.85
C PRO A 154 -16.57 16.69 -21.01
N GLY A 155 -15.91 16.43 -19.88
CA GLY A 155 -16.20 15.28 -19.02
C GLY A 155 -15.32 14.06 -19.28
N ASP A 156 -14.52 14.07 -20.35
CA ASP A 156 -13.42 13.10 -20.51
C ASP A 156 -12.35 13.33 -19.42
N SER A 157 -11.54 12.31 -19.14
CA SER A 157 -10.50 12.31 -18.09
C SER A 157 -9.49 13.49 -18.09
N LYS A 158 -9.48 14.29 -19.15
CA LYS A 158 -8.54 15.40 -19.39
C LYS A 158 -9.23 16.74 -19.69
N TRP A 159 -10.56 16.84 -19.53
CA TRP A 159 -11.26 18.11 -19.70
C TRP A 159 -12.52 18.17 -18.82
N ASP A 160 -12.61 19.19 -17.96
CA ASP A 160 -13.68 19.31 -16.96
C ASP A 160 -15.08 19.46 -17.60
N ILE A 161 -16.08 18.76 -17.04
CA ILE A 161 -17.48 18.78 -17.49
C ILE A 161 -18.11 20.18 -17.46
N ASN A 162 -17.60 21.09 -16.63
CA ASN A 162 -18.05 22.47 -16.55
C ASN A 162 -17.83 23.23 -17.86
N ALA A 163 -16.87 22.79 -18.69
CA ALA A 163 -16.57 23.40 -19.97
C ALA A 163 -17.72 23.29 -21.00
N GLN A 164 -18.70 22.41 -20.77
CA GLN A 164 -19.94 22.38 -21.57
C GLN A 164 -20.66 23.73 -21.58
N LYS A 165 -20.55 24.54 -20.51
CA LYS A 165 -21.12 25.89 -20.47
C LYS A 165 -20.64 26.77 -21.61
N ILE A 166 -19.38 26.63 -22.02
CA ILE A 166 -18.81 27.43 -23.11
C ILE A 166 -19.48 27.04 -24.44
N ILE A 167 -19.69 25.74 -24.66
CA ILE A 167 -20.39 25.22 -25.84
C ILE A 167 -21.85 25.71 -25.85
N PHE A 168 -22.60 25.53 -24.75
CA PHE A 168 -24.02 25.93 -24.68
C PHE A 168 -24.23 27.45 -24.63
N LYS A 169 -23.24 28.23 -24.22
CA LYS A 169 -23.27 29.71 -24.30
C LYS A 169 -23.15 30.17 -25.76
N ASN A 170 -22.28 29.51 -26.53
CA ASN A 170 -21.98 29.89 -27.91
C ASN A 170 -22.87 29.18 -28.95
N LEU A 171 -23.55 28.08 -28.56
CA LEU A 171 -24.40 27.27 -29.41
C LEU A 171 -25.81 27.10 -28.81
N ASP A 172 -26.83 27.52 -29.56
CA ASP A 172 -28.25 27.29 -29.26
C ASP A 172 -28.66 25.84 -29.56
N ALA A 173 -28.37 24.95 -28.62
CA ALA A 173 -28.74 23.54 -28.66
C ALA A 173 -30.26 23.30 -28.48
N SER A 174 -31.04 24.32 -28.07
CA SER A 174 -32.49 24.20 -27.92
C SER A 174 -33.19 23.88 -29.24
N LYS A 175 -32.59 24.27 -30.37
CA LYS A 175 -33.10 23.98 -31.73
C LYS A 175 -33.14 22.48 -32.07
N ILE A 176 -32.29 21.68 -31.42
CA ILE A 176 -32.29 20.23 -31.56
C ILE A 176 -32.96 19.54 -30.35
N GLY A 177 -33.53 20.33 -29.44
CA GLY A 177 -34.25 19.86 -28.26
C GLY A 177 -33.35 19.44 -27.11
N VAL A 178 -32.09 19.92 -27.06
CA VAL A 178 -31.15 19.60 -25.99
C VAL A 178 -30.99 20.80 -25.05
N ALA A 179 -31.10 20.57 -23.75
CA ALA A 179 -30.85 21.55 -22.69
C ALA A 179 -29.75 21.06 -21.75
N LEU A 180 -29.02 21.98 -21.12
CA LEU A 180 -28.04 21.71 -20.08
C LEU A 180 -28.58 22.19 -18.73
N ASP A 181 -28.59 21.32 -17.73
CA ASP A 181 -29.04 21.70 -16.38
C ASP A 181 -27.93 22.32 -15.52
N GLU A 182 -28.28 22.70 -14.29
CA GLU A 182 -27.37 23.31 -13.32
C GLU A 182 -26.21 22.39 -12.87
N ASN A 183 -26.39 21.07 -13.02
CA ASN A 183 -25.40 20.05 -12.74
C ASN A 183 -24.65 19.59 -14.00
N TYR A 184 -24.74 20.35 -15.10
CA TYR A 184 -24.08 20.05 -16.37
C TYR A 184 -24.55 18.74 -17.03
N THR A 185 -25.74 18.26 -16.68
CA THR A 185 -26.35 17.11 -17.35
C THR A 185 -27.14 17.59 -18.56
N MET A 186 -26.95 16.92 -19.70
CA MET A 186 -27.72 17.19 -20.92
C MET A 186 -29.04 16.43 -20.90
N HIS A 187 -30.11 17.09 -21.34
CA HIS A 187 -31.46 16.55 -21.46
C HIS A 187 -31.93 16.71 -22.89
N PRO A 188 -32.22 15.62 -23.64
CA PRO A 188 -32.14 14.20 -23.26
C PRO A 188 -30.72 13.70 -22.96
N MET A 189 -30.61 12.65 -22.14
CA MET A 189 -29.31 12.10 -21.68
C MET A 189 -28.50 11.48 -22.80
N LYS A 190 -29.16 10.97 -23.86
CA LYS A 190 -28.49 10.45 -25.07
C LYS A 190 -28.05 11.59 -26.00
N SER A 191 -27.17 12.44 -25.46
CA SER A 191 -26.57 13.59 -26.13
C SER A 191 -25.08 13.72 -25.80
N LEU A 192 -24.30 14.30 -26.71
CA LEU A 192 -22.89 14.61 -26.54
C LEU A 192 -22.61 16.05 -26.94
N SER A 193 -21.69 16.71 -26.24
CA SER A 193 -21.14 18.00 -26.64
C SER A 193 -19.64 17.86 -26.86
N PHE A 194 -19.09 18.55 -27.87
CA PHE A 194 -17.68 18.43 -28.21
C PHE A 194 -17.16 19.62 -29.01
N VAL A 195 -15.83 19.71 -29.07
CA VAL A 195 -15.08 20.66 -29.91
C VAL A 195 -14.12 19.92 -30.84
N LEU A 196 -13.84 20.53 -31.98
CA LEU A 196 -12.90 20.03 -33.00
C LEU A 196 -12.14 21.20 -33.62
N GLY A 197 -10.81 21.14 -33.64
CA GLY A 197 -9.96 22.13 -34.32
C GLY A 197 -9.81 21.84 -35.82
N VAL A 198 -9.78 22.89 -36.63
CA VAL A 198 -9.51 22.83 -38.09
C VAL A 198 -8.45 23.86 -38.47
N GLY A 199 -7.45 23.47 -39.26
CA GLY A 199 -6.35 24.36 -39.62
C GLY A 199 -5.32 23.76 -40.57
N LYS A 200 -4.40 24.60 -41.07
CA LYS A 200 -3.30 24.18 -41.95
C LYS A 200 -2.24 23.40 -41.18
N GLY A 201 -1.77 22.30 -41.77
CA GLY A 201 -0.72 21.47 -41.16
C GLY A 201 -1.22 20.44 -40.14
N LEU A 202 -2.51 20.49 -39.76
CA LEU A 202 -3.17 19.40 -39.04
C LEU A 202 -3.34 18.19 -39.98
N ARG A 203 -3.29 16.98 -39.40
CA ARG A 203 -3.58 15.73 -40.10
C ARG A 203 -4.87 15.16 -39.55
N SER A 204 -5.89 15.06 -40.40
CA SER A 204 -7.15 14.42 -40.06
C SER A 204 -6.93 12.96 -39.69
N ASN A 205 -7.57 12.50 -38.62
CA ASN A 205 -7.59 11.09 -38.24
C ASN A 205 -8.58 10.31 -39.12
N GLU A 206 -8.42 8.99 -39.20
CA GLU A 206 -9.40 8.12 -39.87
C GLU A 206 -10.72 8.03 -39.08
N THR A 207 -10.65 8.22 -37.76
CA THR A 207 -11.78 8.14 -36.82
C THR A 207 -11.84 9.39 -35.94
N HIS A 208 -13.02 9.66 -35.38
CA HIS A 208 -13.23 10.80 -34.50
C HIS A 208 -12.42 10.74 -33.18
N HIS A 209 -11.91 9.56 -32.83
CA HIS A 209 -11.05 9.27 -31.68
C HIS A 209 -10.02 8.15 -32.00
N ASP A 210 -8.77 8.26 -31.52
CA ASP A 210 -7.74 7.22 -31.70
C ASP A 210 -7.54 6.36 -30.44
N CYS A 211 -8.27 5.24 -30.39
CA CYS A 211 -8.18 4.23 -29.34
C CYS A 211 -6.77 3.64 -29.13
N ARG A 212 -5.79 3.81 -30.02
CA ARG A 212 -4.41 3.32 -29.79
C ARG A 212 -3.63 4.23 -28.85
N LYS A 213 -3.93 5.52 -28.89
CA LYS A 213 -3.26 6.59 -28.11
C LYS A 213 -4.00 6.93 -26.82
N CYS A 214 -5.13 6.25 -26.54
CA CYS A 214 -5.88 6.42 -25.31
C CYS A 214 -5.13 5.79 -24.12
N ASP A 215 -4.93 6.56 -23.05
CA ASP A 215 -4.23 6.14 -21.82
C ASP A 215 -5.08 5.26 -20.90
N PHE A 216 -6.40 5.17 -21.14
CA PHE A 216 -7.31 4.38 -20.30
C PHE A 216 -7.21 2.86 -20.60
N SER A 217 -6.19 2.22 -20.03
CA SER A 217 -5.78 0.83 -20.32
C SER A 217 -6.88 -0.23 -20.11
N GLN A 218 -7.85 0.04 -19.23
CA GLN A 218 -8.96 -0.86 -18.89
C GLN A 218 -10.26 -0.55 -19.65
N CYS A 219 -10.23 0.32 -20.67
CA CYS A 219 -11.41 0.70 -21.45
C CYS A 219 -12.05 -0.54 -22.11
N ILE A 220 -13.20 -0.98 -21.60
CA ILE A 220 -13.99 -2.09 -22.18
C ILE A 220 -14.59 -1.73 -23.55
N TYR A 221 -14.59 -0.45 -23.93
CA TYR A 221 -15.14 0.04 -25.20
C TYR A 221 -14.07 0.29 -26.29
N ARG A 222 -12.78 0.02 -26.01
CA ARG A 222 -11.67 0.34 -26.92
C ARG A 222 -11.74 -0.41 -28.25
N MET A 223 -11.66 0.32 -29.37
CA MET A 223 -11.84 -0.20 -30.73
C MET A 223 -10.61 -0.90 -31.34
N VAL A 224 -9.41 -0.68 -30.82
CA VAL A 224 -8.15 -1.24 -31.37
C VAL A 224 -7.38 -2.01 -30.30
N ARG A 225 -6.87 -3.22 -30.63
CA ARG A 225 -6.03 -4.03 -29.74
C ARG A 225 -4.62 -3.41 -29.62
N LYS A 226 -4.14 -3.16 -28.40
CA LYS A 226 -2.70 -2.91 -28.17
C LYS A 226 -1.95 -4.22 -28.43
N LYS A 227 -0.78 -4.14 -29.08
CA LYS A 227 0.11 -5.29 -29.24
C LYS A 227 0.48 -5.81 -27.85
N LYS A 228 0.62 -7.12 -27.69
CA LYS A 228 1.07 -7.73 -26.45
C LYS A 228 2.46 -8.34 -26.65
N HIS A 229 3.24 -8.35 -25.58
CA HIS A 229 4.57 -8.92 -25.49
C HIS A 229 4.65 -9.88 -24.30
N ILE A 230 5.61 -10.79 -24.35
CA ILE A 230 5.89 -11.77 -23.31
C ILE A 230 7.14 -11.34 -22.54
N VAL A 231 7.00 -11.12 -21.24
CA VAL A 231 8.14 -10.94 -20.33
C VAL A 231 8.40 -12.27 -19.65
N LYS A 232 9.51 -12.92 -20.01
CA LYS A 232 10.03 -14.11 -19.33
C LYS A 232 10.84 -13.66 -18.13
N VAL A 233 10.43 -14.09 -16.95
CA VAL A 233 11.02 -13.66 -15.69
C VAL A 233 11.64 -14.84 -14.98
N ASN A 234 12.93 -14.74 -14.67
CA ASN A 234 13.62 -15.62 -13.74
C ASN A 234 13.70 -14.95 -12.36
N TYR A 235 13.00 -15.51 -11.39
CA TYR A 235 13.03 -15.06 -10.00
C TYR A 235 13.24 -16.23 -9.06
N ARG A 236 14.31 -16.19 -8.24
CA ARG A 236 14.73 -17.29 -7.34
C ARG A 236 14.83 -18.66 -8.05
N GLY A 237 15.28 -18.67 -9.31
CA GLY A 237 15.39 -19.89 -10.12
C GLY A 237 14.05 -20.44 -10.63
N LYS A 238 12.93 -19.73 -10.42
CA LYS A 238 11.62 -20.05 -11.01
C LYS A 238 11.39 -19.19 -12.24
N HIS A 239 10.91 -19.81 -13.31
CA HIS A 239 10.51 -19.12 -14.52
C HIS A 239 9.02 -18.78 -14.49
N LYS A 240 8.69 -17.53 -14.83
CA LYS A 240 7.33 -17.04 -14.99
C LYS A 240 7.20 -16.31 -16.31
N GLU A 241 6.14 -16.56 -17.06
CA GLU A 241 5.81 -15.79 -18.27
C GLU A 241 4.67 -14.83 -17.93
N ILE A 242 4.87 -13.55 -18.25
CA ILE A 242 3.90 -12.49 -18.03
C ILE A 242 3.53 -11.88 -19.37
N GLU A 243 2.24 -11.85 -19.68
CA GLU A 243 1.72 -11.20 -20.88
C GLU A 243 1.44 -9.73 -20.57
N VAL A 244 2.02 -8.82 -21.36
CA VAL A 244 2.03 -7.38 -21.09
C VAL A 244 1.60 -6.61 -22.34
N TYR A 245 0.78 -5.58 -22.17
CA TYR A 245 0.47 -4.67 -23.27
C TYR A 245 1.67 -3.77 -23.60
N ASP A 246 1.86 -3.52 -24.90
CA ASP A 246 2.87 -2.60 -25.43
C ASP A 246 2.89 -1.26 -24.68
N GLY A 247 4.08 -0.89 -24.21
CA GLY A 247 4.35 0.30 -23.40
C GLY A 247 4.22 0.11 -21.89
N GLY A 248 3.86 -1.08 -21.40
CA GLY A 248 3.76 -1.35 -19.96
C GLY A 248 5.09 -1.16 -19.23
N ASN A 249 5.10 -0.47 -18.09
CA ASN A 249 6.33 -0.26 -17.32
C ASN A 249 6.80 -1.57 -16.66
N LEU A 250 8.06 -1.98 -16.86
CA LEU A 250 8.58 -3.28 -16.43
C LEU A 250 8.51 -3.44 -14.90
N PHE A 251 8.84 -2.40 -14.12
CA PHE A 251 8.71 -2.46 -12.66
C PHE A 251 7.27 -2.74 -12.22
N LYS A 252 6.30 -1.96 -12.75
CA LYS A 252 4.87 -2.15 -12.43
C LYS A 252 4.41 -3.56 -12.83
N VAL A 253 4.77 -4.01 -14.02
CA VAL A 253 4.46 -5.34 -14.56
C VAL A 253 4.94 -6.45 -13.62
N LEU A 254 6.19 -6.39 -13.17
CA LEU A 254 6.77 -7.40 -12.28
C LEU A 254 6.02 -7.42 -10.94
N VAL A 255 5.83 -6.25 -10.32
CA VAL A 255 5.15 -6.10 -9.02
C VAL A 255 3.70 -6.56 -9.08
N GLU A 256 2.93 -6.14 -10.09
CA GLU A 256 1.52 -6.53 -10.27
C GLU A 256 1.34 -8.04 -10.49
N ASN A 257 2.38 -8.69 -11.00
CA ASN A 257 2.40 -10.14 -11.18
C ASN A 257 3.11 -10.87 -10.02
N GLY A 258 3.25 -10.24 -8.85
CA GLY A 258 3.79 -10.91 -7.66
C GLY A 258 5.26 -11.30 -7.79
N VAL A 259 6.01 -10.62 -8.66
CA VAL A 259 7.48 -10.70 -8.70
C VAL A 259 8.02 -9.45 -8.01
N PRO A 260 8.40 -9.54 -6.72
CA PRO A 260 8.89 -8.38 -5.98
C PRO A 260 10.24 -7.94 -6.54
N VAL A 261 10.41 -6.62 -6.68
CA VAL A 261 11.67 -6.00 -7.08
C VAL A 261 12.08 -5.02 -5.97
N PRO A 262 13.33 -5.09 -5.47
CA PRO A 262 13.81 -4.18 -4.43
C PRO A 262 13.57 -2.71 -4.80
N ASN A 263 12.89 -1.94 -3.95
CA ASN A 263 12.64 -0.52 -4.21
C ASN A 263 12.40 0.26 -2.90
N SER A 264 12.69 1.56 -2.95
CA SER A 264 12.32 2.53 -1.90
C SER A 264 11.37 3.63 -2.43
N CYS A 265 11.12 3.71 -3.74
CA CYS A 265 10.41 4.83 -4.37
C CYS A 265 9.17 4.41 -5.15
N GLY A 266 8.71 3.15 -5.09
CA GLY A 266 7.52 2.71 -5.84
C GLY A 266 7.63 2.85 -7.37
N GLY A 267 8.85 3.01 -7.91
CA GLY A 267 9.08 3.20 -9.34
C GLY A 267 9.16 4.66 -9.81
N TYR A 268 9.19 5.65 -8.92
CA TYR A 268 9.32 7.09 -9.26
C TYR A 268 10.76 7.57 -9.57
N HIS A 269 11.67 6.67 -9.93
CA HIS A 269 13.01 7.00 -10.48
C HIS A 269 13.98 7.71 -9.53
N THR A 270 13.79 7.62 -8.20
CA THR A 270 14.60 8.38 -7.22
C THR A 270 15.58 7.56 -6.37
N CYS A 271 15.44 6.22 -6.32
CA CYS A 271 16.20 5.40 -5.36
C CYS A 271 17.31 4.51 -5.94
N GLY A 272 17.32 4.22 -7.24
CA GLY A 272 18.33 3.35 -7.87
C GLY A 272 18.31 1.87 -7.46
N LYS A 273 17.28 1.38 -6.75
CA LYS A 273 17.28 0.02 -6.16
C LYS A 273 16.65 -1.08 -7.01
N CYS A 274 15.82 -0.76 -7.99
CA CYS A 274 15.01 -1.73 -8.73
C CYS A 274 15.79 -2.50 -9.83
N LYS A 275 16.95 -3.01 -9.42
CA LYS A 275 17.97 -3.63 -10.26
C LYS A 275 17.50 -4.99 -10.78
N VAL A 276 17.57 -5.14 -12.10
CA VAL A 276 17.27 -6.39 -12.82
C VAL A 276 18.35 -6.61 -13.88
N ILE A 277 18.59 -7.85 -14.28
CA ILE A 277 19.39 -8.14 -15.47
C ILE A 277 18.41 -8.32 -16.63
N VAL A 278 18.64 -7.58 -17.72
CA VAL A 278 17.89 -7.73 -18.97
C VAL A 278 18.84 -8.26 -20.02
N ASN A 279 18.51 -9.41 -20.60
CA ASN A 279 19.40 -10.08 -21.56
C ASN A 279 19.46 -9.34 -22.91
N GLU A 280 18.43 -8.58 -23.25
CA GLU A 280 18.36 -7.75 -24.45
C GLU A 280 19.23 -6.49 -24.32
N ARG A 281 19.92 -6.13 -25.42
CA ARG A 281 20.65 -4.85 -25.50
C ARG A 281 19.67 -3.71 -25.76
N ILE A 282 19.27 -3.03 -24.69
CA ILE A 282 18.40 -1.86 -24.73
C ILE A 282 19.25 -0.60 -24.44
N PRO A 283 19.10 0.51 -25.19
CA PRO A 283 19.76 1.77 -24.85
C PRO A 283 19.46 2.22 -23.41
N MET A 284 20.45 2.79 -22.74
CA MET A 284 20.32 3.32 -21.37
C MET A 284 20.31 4.85 -21.42
N ILE A 285 19.46 5.49 -20.62
CA ILE A 285 19.42 6.94 -20.49
C ILE A 285 20.43 7.42 -19.44
N ASN A 286 20.87 8.67 -19.53
CA ASN A 286 21.90 9.22 -18.64
C ASN A 286 21.46 9.21 -17.18
N GLU A 287 20.18 9.47 -16.91
CA GLU A 287 19.61 9.48 -15.57
C GLU A 287 19.65 8.09 -14.91
N GLU A 288 19.49 7.01 -15.68
CA GLU A 288 19.59 5.63 -15.19
C GLU A 288 21.04 5.27 -14.83
N MET A 289 22.00 5.67 -15.68
CA MET A 289 23.42 5.37 -15.50
C MET A 289 23.99 5.92 -14.18
N GLN A 290 23.47 7.05 -13.69
CA GLN A 290 23.94 7.69 -12.45
C GLN A 290 23.76 6.83 -11.18
N TYR A 291 22.89 5.82 -11.23
CA TYR A 291 22.59 4.95 -10.08
C TYR A 291 23.33 3.60 -10.12
N LEU A 292 24.09 3.31 -11.18
CA LEU A 292 24.74 2.03 -11.41
C LEU A 292 26.25 2.21 -11.41
N SER A 293 26.97 1.29 -10.75
CA SER A 293 28.43 1.24 -10.81
C SER A 293 28.92 0.66 -12.15
N ASP A 294 30.18 0.95 -12.52
CA ASP A 294 30.80 0.41 -13.74
C ASP A 294 30.70 -1.12 -13.81
N VAL A 295 30.90 -1.81 -12.69
CA VAL A 295 30.80 -3.27 -12.59
C VAL A 295 29.37 -3.77 -12.84
N GLU A 296 28.35 -3.00 -12.44
CA GLU A 296 26.95 -3.36 -12.67
C GLU A 296 26.54 -3.14 -14.12
N LEU A 297 27.02 -2.04 -14.72
CA LEU A 297 26.84 -1.76 -16.15
C LEU A 297 27.45 -2.86 -17.02
N GLU A 298 28.67 -3.31 -16.70
CA GLU A 298 29.33 -4.42 -17.40
C GLU A 298 28.55 -5.75 -17.29
N LYS A 299 27.83 -5.97 -16.19
CA LYS A 299 27.00 -7.16 -15.95
C LYS A 299 25.62 -7.10 -16.61
N GLY A 300 25.29 -6.00 -17.31
CA GLY A 300 23.99 -5.82 -17.95
C GLY A 300 22.85 -5.52 -16.97
N ILE A 301 23.16 -4.96 -15.80
CA ILE A 301 22.15 -4.56 -14.81
C ILE A 301 21.45 -3.28 -15.29
N ARG A 302 20.13 -3.27 -15.14
CA ARG A 302 19.20 -2.19 -15.48
C ARG A 302 18.32 -1.84 -14.29
N LEU A 303 17.75 -0.65 -14.30
CA LEU A 303 16.68 -0.27 -13.37
C LEU A 303 15.32 -0.52 -14.03
N SER A 304 14.57 -1.51 -13.54
CA SER A 304 13.27 -1.90 -14.09
C SER A 304 12.25 -0.76 -14.20
N CYS A 305 12.33 0.26 -13.33
CA CYS A 305 11.43 1.41 -13.38
C CYS A 305 11.64 2.32 -14.60
N PHE A 306 12.84 2.32 -15.19
CA PHE A 306 13.18 3.10 -16.39
C PHE A 306 12.86 2.37 -17.70
N LEU A 307 12.37 1.12 -17.63
CA LEU A 307 12.09 0.28 -18.79
C LEU A 307 10.59 0.17 -19.07
N ASN A 308 10.21 0.39 -20.33
CA ASN A 308 8.88 0.06 -20.85
C ASN A 308 8.98 -1.17 -21.76
N VAL A 309 7.99 -2.05 -21.67
CA VAL A 309 7.88 -3.29 -22.44
C VAL A 309 7.30 -2.99 -23.81
N ASP A 310 8.18 -2.88 -24.82
CA ASP A 310 7.85 -2.65 -26.23
C ASP A 310 8.24 -3.85 -27.13
N ARG A 311 8.72 -4.93 -26.51
CA ARG A 311 9.14 -6.19 -27.12
C ARG A 311 9.09 -7.31 -26.07
N ASP A 312 9.22 -8.55 -26.52
CA ASP A 312 9.45 -9.67 -25.61
C ASP A 312 10.78 -9.47 -24.87
N LEU A 313 10.79 -9.70 -23.56
CA LEU A 313 11.97 -9.49 -22.70
C LEU A 313 12.29 -10.74 -21.90
N ASP A 314 13.57 -11.00 -21.67
CA ASP A 314 14.07 -12.01 -20.72
C ASP A 314 14.79 -11.32 -19.56
N VAL A 315 14.15 -11.36 -18.39
CA VAL A 315 14.48 -10.57 -17.21
C VAL A 315 14.83 -11.50 -16.06
N THR A 316 16.01 -11.30 -15.46
CA THR A 316 16.39 -11.94 -14.20
C THR A 316 16.32 -10.92 -13.07
N VAL A 317 15.49 -11.20 -12.06
CA VAL A 317 15.35 -10.34 -10.90
C VAL A 317 16.45 -10.69 -9.88
N LEU A 318 17.22 -9.67 -9.49
CA LEU A 318 18.27 -9.80 -8.49
C LEU A 318 17.63 -9.76 -7.10
N ASP A 319 17.71 -10.89 -6.40
CA ASP A 319 17.12 -11.04 -5.06
C ASP A 319 18.21 -10.91 -3.98
N GLU A 320 17.90 -10.21 -2.89
CA GLU A 320 18.84 -9.98 -1.77
C GLU A 320 18.92 -11.17 -0.79
N GLY A 321 18.21 -12.27 -1.08
CA GLY A 321 18.13 -13.46 -0.23
C GLY A 321 16.97 -13.40 0.76
N ASP A 322 16.81 -14.46 1.57
CA ASP A 322 15.80 -14.47 2.63
C ASP A 322 16.22 -13.50 3.74
N ILE A 323 15.34 -12.56 4.08
CA ILE A 323 15.59 -11.62 5.17
C ILE A 323 15.50 -12.40 6.49
N SER A 324 16.65 -12.65 7.11
CA SER A 324 16.72 -13.13 8.49
C SER A 324 16.38 -12.01 9.45
N VAL A 325 15.09 -11.80 9.71
CA VAL A 325 14.69 -10.98 10.85
C VAL A 325 14.79 -11.85 12.09
N PHE A 326 15.83 -11.60 12.87
CA PHE A 326 15.96 -12.22 14.17
C PHE A 326 14.85 -11.70 15.09
N THR A 327 14.05 -12.63 15.59
CA THR A 327 12.84 -12.39 16.41
C THR A 327 13.06 -12.79 17.86
N ASP A 328 14.32 -12.93 18.28
CA ASP A 328 14.69 -13.30 19.65
C ASP A 328 14.37 -12.13 20.59
N SER A 329 13.14 -12.14 21.11
CA SER A 329 12.80 -11.40 22.31
C SER A 329 13.48 -12.06 23.50
N ILE A 330 14.03 -11.25 24.40
CA ILE A 330 14.51 -11.73 25.69
C ILE A 330 13.30 -12.31 26.43
N ASP A 331 13.42 -13.56 26.91
CA ASP A 331 12.43 -14.32 27.72
C ASP A 331 12.06 -13.65 29.07
N THR A 332 12.32 -12.35 29.22
CA THR A 332 12.24 -11.59 30.47
C THR A 332 10.83 -11.48 31.04
N PHE A 333 9.77 -11.65 30.25
CA PHE A 333 8.39 -11.45 30.71
C PHE A 333 7.54 -12.70 30.51
N LYS A 334 7.58 -13.58 31.51
CA LYS A 334 6.66 -14.72 31.60
C LYS A 334 5.32 -14.26 32.18
N LEU A 335 4.25 -14.63 31.49
CA LEU A 335 2.91 -14.45 32.02
C LEU A 335 2.69 -15.46 33.16
N ASN A 336 2.40 -14.97 34.37
CA ASN A 336 2.20 -15.84 35.54
C ASN A 336 0.82 -16.51 35.55
N ASP A 337 -0.19 -15.89 34.93
CA ASP A 337 -1.58 -16.38 34.89
C ASP A 337 -2.12 -16.33 33.45
N ILE A 338 -2.23 -17.50 32.83
CA ILE A 338 -2.73 -17.68 31.46
C ILE A 338 -4.25 -17.74 31.49
N ASN A 339 -4.89 -16.79 30.80
CA ASN A 339 -6.34 -16.67 30.77
C ASN A 339 -6.82 -16.37 29.34
N PRO A 340 -6.61 -17.28 28.38
CA PRO A 340 -7.02 -17.08 27.00
C PRO A 340 -8.54 -16.97 26.93
N ARG A 341 -9.04 -16.21 25.95
CA ARG A 341 -10.49 -16.09 25.71
C ARG A 341 -11.10 -17.38 25.20
N VAL A 342 -10.32 -18.18 24.45
CA VAL A 342 -10.75 -19.46 23.93
C VAL A 342 -10.32 -20.58 24.87
N LYS A 343 -11.28 -21.38 25.32
CA LYS A 343 -11.05 -22.55 26.20
C LYS A 343 -11.85 -23.73 25.68
N LYS A 344 -11.27 -24.93 25.69
CA LYS A 344 -12.03 -26.16 25.43
C LYS A 344 -12.53 -26.79 26.72
N LYS A 345 -13.75 -27.31 26.70
CA LYS A 345 -14.37 -28.04 27.81
C LYS A 345 -14.97 -29.35 27.30
N ILE A 346 -14.64 -30.47 27.96
CA ILE A 346 -15.33 -31.74 27.71
C ILE A 346 -16.70 -31.69 28.36
N VAL A 347 -17.73 -32.02 27.58
CA VAL A 347 -19.11 -32.07 28.04
C VAL A 347 -19.70 -33.40 27.63
N LYS A 348 -20.16 -34.16 28.64
CA LYS A 348 -20.95 -35.37 28.47
C LYS A 348 -22.41 -35.05 28.71
N MET A 349 -23.23 -35.24 27.70
CA MET A 349 -24.66 -34.91 27.72
C MET A 349 -25.50 -36.18 27.83
N ASP A 350 -26.73 -36.03 28.30
CA ASP A 350 -27.70 -37.13 28.32
C ASP A 350 -28.13 -37.47 26.90
N LEU A 351 -28.19 -38.78 26.60
CA LEU A 351 -28.68 -39.28 25.32
C LEU A 351 -30.16 -38.89 25.10
N PRO A 352 -30.57 -38.58 23.86
CA PRO A 352 -31.98 -38.33 23.56
C PRO A 352 -32.83 -39.57 23.82
N THR A 353 -33.98 -39.38 24.44
CA THR A 353 -34.95 -40.45 24.74
C THR A 353 -36.38 -39.96 24.52
N LEU A 354 -37.37 -40.86 24.60
CA LEU A 354 -38.78 -40.45 24.57
C LEU A 354 -39.16 -39.58 25.78
N ASP A 355 -38.48 -39.75 26.91
CA ASP A 355 -38.71 -38.97 28.14
C ASP A 355 -37.92 -37.64 28.16
N ASP A 356 -36.84 -37.55 27.37
CA ASP A 356 -36.03 -36.34 27.19
C ASP A 356 -35.89 -36.00 25.70
N GLN A 357 -36.79 -35.15 25.20
CA GLN A 357 -36.87 -34.70 23.80
C GLN A 357 -36.34 -33.28 23.60
N ARG A 358 -35.44 -32.80 24.47
CA ARG A 358 -34.76 -31.50 24.25
C ARG A 358 -33.98 -31.53 22.94
N ASP A 359 -33.97 -30.40 22.23
CA ASP A 359 -33.12 -30.18 21.06
C ASP A 359 -31.64 -30.10 21.43
N ASP A 360 -30.75 -30.35 20.46
CA ASP A 360 -29.31 -30.47 20.69
C ASP A 360 -28.66 -29.16 21.19
N LEU A 361 -29.14 -28.00 20.71
CA LEU A 361 -28.64 -26.71 21.20
C LEU A 361 -28.99 -26.56 22.68
N ARG A 362 -30.23 -26.87 23.08
CA ARG A 362 -30.65 -26.84 24.47
C ARG A 362 -29.91 -27.85 25.34
N ARG A 363 -29.61 -29.05 24.83
CA ARG A 363 -28.75 -30.03 25.53
C ARG A 363 -27.37 -29.45 25.82
N VAL A 364 -26.78 -28.74 24.86
CA VAL A 364 -25.48 -28.08 25.05
C VAL A 364 -25.59 -26.96 26.10
N SER A 365 -26.56 -26.06 25.98
CA SER A 365 -26.80 -24.97 26.94
C SER A 365 -27.01 -25.49 28.37
N ASP A 366 -27.89 -26.47 28.54
CA ASP A 366 -28.20 -27.06 29.84
C ASP A 366 -26.96 -27.73 30.45
N SER A 367 -26.15 -28.41 29.62
CA SER A 367 -24.92 -29.08 30.08
C SER A 367 -23.79 -28.09 30.44
N LEU A 368 -23.81 -26.89 29.87
CA LEU A 368 -22.90 -25.79 30.24
C LEU A 368 -23.42 -24.98 31.42
N GLY A 369 -24.72 -25.06 31.74
CA GLY A 369 -25.37 -24.33 32.82
C GLY A 369 -25.70 -22.87 32.48
N SER A 370 -25.67 -22.50 31.20
CA SER A 370 -25.95 -21.15 30.71
C SER A 370 -26.36 -21.17 29.25
N ASP A 371 -27.17 -20.21 28.83
CA ASP A 371 -27.48 -20.02 27.41
C ASP A 371 -26.20 -19.73 26.62
N VAL A 372 -26.05 -20.41 25.48
CA VAL A 372 -24.90 -20.22 24.59
C VAL A 372 -25.31 -19.67 23.22
N LYS A 373 -24.38 -18.97 22.59
CA LYS A 373 -24.47 -18.58 21.19
C LYS A 373 -23.76 -19.62 20.32
N MET A 374 -24.38 -19.96 19.20
CA MET A 374 -23.77 -20.78 18.14
C MET A 374 -24.03 -20.12 16.80
N SER A 375 -23.01 -20.10 15.93
CA SER A 375 -23.23 -19.68 14.56
C SER A 375 -24.01 -20.74 13.77
N LEU A 376 -24.57 -20.34 12.62
CA LEU A 376 -25.24 -21.28 11.72
C LEU A 376 -24.29 -22.39 11.23
N SER A 377 -22.98 -22.12 11.11
CA SER A 377 -22.02 -23.12 10.64
C SER A 377 -21.85 -24.26 11.66
N VAL A 378 -21.82 -23.93 12.96
CA VAL A 378 -21.75 -24.90 14.07
C VAL A 378 -23.06 -25.67 14.22
N LEU A 379 -24.20 -24.97 14.17
CA LEU A 379 -25.53 -25.59 14.28
C LEU A 379 -25.79 -26.62 13.18
N ARG A 380 -25.28 -26.38 11.97
CA ARG A 380 -25.42 -27.30 10.82
C ARG A 380 -24.74 -28.65 11.03
N THR A 381 -23.66 -28.70 11.82
CA THR A 381 -22.89 -29.92 12.08
C THR A 381 -23.16 -30.50 13.46
N LEU A 382 -23.89 -29.79 14.32
CA LEU A 382 -24.05 -30.15 15.72
C LEU A 382 -24.67 -31.55 15.92
N PRO A 383 -25.80 -31.93 15.30
CA PRO A 383 -26.42 -33.23 15.54
C PRO A 383 -25.50 -34.40 15.18
N ASP A 384 -24.91 -34.35 13.98
CA ASP A 384 -24.02 -35.41 13.48
C ASP A 384 -22.79 -35.60 14.37
N ILE A 385 -22.20 -34.52 14.87
CA ILE A 385 -21.03 -34.58 15.75
C ILE A 385 -21.42 -35.14 17.13
N LEU A 386 -22.56 -34.73 17.69
CA LEU A 386 -23.03 -35.27 18.97
C LEU A 386 -23.31 -36.77 18.85
N GLU A 387 -24.06 -37.20 17.84
CA GLU A 387 -24.41 -38.62 17.63
C GLU A 387 -23.16 -39.48 17.43
N SER A 388 -22.27 -39.08 16.52
CA SER A 388 -21.04 -39.83 16.21
C SER A 388 -20.09 -39.98 17.40
N ASN A 389 -20.18 -39.09 18.38
CA ASN A 389 -19.37 -39.11 19.60
C ASN A 389 -20.16 -39.55 20.85
N ASN A 390 -21.34 -40.15 20.66
CA ASN A 390 -22.19 -40.63 21.76
C ASN A 390 -22.45 -39.56 22.83
N TYR A 391 -22.73 -38.33 22.37
CA TYR A 391 -23.02 -37.14 23.16
C TYR A 391 -21.94 -36.78 24.18
N ASN A 392 -20.69 -37.18 23.92
CA ASN A 392 -19.51 -36.83 24.70
C ASN A 392 -18.51 -36.12 23.79
N VAL A 393 -18.44 -34.80 23.92
CA VAL A 393 -17.72 -33.92 22.97
C VAL A 393 -16.84 -32.90 23.69
N ALA A 394 -15.84 -32.38 22.99
CA ALA A 394 -15.11 -31.18 23.38
C ALA A 394 -15.77 -29.95 22.73
N LEU A 395 -16.09 -28.94 23.54
CA LEU A 395 -16.64 -27.66 23.08
C LEU A 395 -15.55 -26.59 23.16
N ALA A 396 -15.20 -25.95 22.05
CA ALA A 396 -14.38 -24.74 22.07
C ALA A 396 -15.27 -23.53 22.36
N LEU A 397 -15.02 -22.88 23.48
CA LEU A 397 -15.81 -21.77 24.01
C LEU A 397 -15.01 -20.49 23.96
N ARG A 398 -15.66 -19.41 23.54
CA ARG A 398 -15.18 -18.04 23.70
C ARG A 398 -16.26 -17.21 24.36
N ASN A 399 -16.03 -16.84 25.61
CA ASN A 399 -17.08 -16.28 26.48
C ASN A 399 -18.31 -17.21 26.51
N ASN A 400 -19.48 -16.75 26.03
CA ASN A 400 -20.71 -17.54 25.95
C ASN A 400 -21.00 -18.10 24.55
N GLU A 401 -20.02 -18.07 23.64
CA GLU A 401 -20.16 -18.59 22.28
C GLU A 401 -19.43 -19.93 22.13
N VAL A 402 -20.10 -20.91 21.53
CA VAL A 402 -19.49 -22.16 21.09
C VAL A 402 -18.98 -21.97 19.67
N ILE A 403 -17.65 -21.93 19.54
CA ILE A 403 -16.95 -21.74 18.26
C ILE A 403 -16.90 -23.06 17.48
N SER A 404 -16.70 -24.17 18.17
CA SER A 404 -16.68 -25.50 17.55
C SER A 404 -17.11 -26.58 18.52
N VAL A 405 -17.62 -27.68 17.96
CA VAL A 405 -17.94 -28.93 18.64
C VAL A 405 -17.11 -30.02 17.99
N GLU A 406 -16.35 -30.75 18.79
CA GLU A 406 -15.31 -31.67 18.32
C GLU A 406 -15.30 -32.95 19.14
N ALA A 407 -14.60 -33.98 18.63
CA ALA A 407 -14.34 -35.20 19.38
C ALA A 407 -13.42 -34.92 20.59
N VAL A 408 -13.53 -35.74 21.64
CA VAL A 408 -12.86 -35.50 22.93
C VAL A 408 -11.33 -35.55 22.85
N ASP A 409 -10.78 -36.31 21.91
CA ASP A 409 -9.34 -36.39 21.62
C ASP A 409 -8.74 -35.05 21.14
N SER A 410 -9.56 -34.13 20.63
CA SER A 410 -9.14 -32.78 20.23
C SER A 410 -8.92 -31.81 21.39
N ILE A 411 -9.21 -32.21 22.64
CA ILE A 411 -9.20 -31.35 23.84
C ILE A 411 -7.88 -30.60 24.02
N ASP A 412 -6.78 -31.22 23.60
CA ASP A 412 -5.44 -30.69 23.77
C ASP A 412 -5.01 -29.70 22.68
N SER A 413 -5.74 -29.66 21.56
CA SER A 413 -5.41 -28.84 20.40
C SER A 413 -6.13 -27.49 20.43
N VAL A 414 -5.53 -26.51 21.11
CA VAL A 414 -6.07 -25.14 21.20
C VAL A 414 -4.96 -24.14 20.92
N TYR A 415 -4.95 -23.60 19.69
CA TYR A 415 -3.86 -22.74 19.23
C TYR A 415 -4.35 -21.33 18.92
N GLY A 416 -3.43 -20.38 19.00
CA GLY A 416 -3.61 -19.00 18.58
C GLY A 416 -2.32 -18.43 18.02
N ILE A 417 -2.44 -17.34 17.27
CA ILE A 417 -1.28 -16.68 16.65
C ILE A 417 -1.31 -15.19 16.99
N SER A 418 -0.17 -14.64 17.41
CA SER A 418 -0.01 -13.19 17.51
C SER A 418 0.84 -12.68 16.35
N PHE A 419 0.42 -11.60 15.70
CA PHE A 419 1.13 -10.93 14.62
C PHE A 419 1.54 -9.51 15.05
N ASP A 420 2.75 -9.14 14.67
CA ASP A 420 3.25 -7.77 14.60
C ASP A 420 3.46 -7.41 13.12
N ILE A 421 2.60 -6.53 12.61
CA ILE A 421 2.62 -6.07 11.22
C ILE A 421 3.33 -4.72 11.19
N GLY A 422 4.66 -4.77 11.04
CA GLY A 422 5.49 -3.61 10.76
C GLY A 422 5.41 -3.18 9.29
N THR A 423 5.84 -1.96 9.02
CA THR A 423 5.90 -1.43 7.65
C THR A 423 6.84 -2.26 6.79
N THR A 424 8.03 -2.61 7.29
CA THR A 424 9.03 -3.39 6.54
C THR A 424 8.92 -4.89 6.79
N THR A 425 8.53 -5.29 8.00
CA THR A 425 8.62 -6.67 8.48
C THR A 425 7.32 -7.12 9.12
N ILE A 426 6.93 -8.37 8.89
CA ILE A 426 5.84 -9.04 9.60
C ILE A 426 6.44 -10.15 10.46
N ALA A 427 6.19 -10.12 11.76
CA ALA A 427 6.56 -11.17 12.69
C ALA A 427 5.30 -11.85 13.25
N ALA A 428 5.35 -13.17 13.40
CA ALA A 428 4.24 -13.97 13.89
C ALA A 428 4.73 -15.05 14.86
N TYR A 429 3.90 -15.36 15.86
CA TYR A 429 4.24 -16.29 16.93
C TYR A 429 3.07 -17.23 17.18
N LEU A 430 3.30 -18.54 17.04
CA LEU A 430 2.30 -19.58 17.29
C LEU A 430 2.35 -20.01 18.76
N TYR A 431 1.19 -20.09 19.41
CA TYR A 431 1.06 -20.49 20.81
C TYR A 431 0.08 -21.65 20.99
N ASP A 432 0.39 -22.53 21.94
CA ASP A 432 -0.60 -23.34 22.64
C ASP A 432 -1.28 -22.47 23.70
N LEU A 433 -2.58 -22.22 23.53
CA LEU A 433 -3.34 -21.33 24.41
C LEU A 433 -3.57 -21.95 25.80
N ARG A 434 -3.47 -23.27 25.96
CA ARG A 434 -3.66 -23.93 27.26
C ARG A 434 -2.46 -23.75 28.16
N THR A 435 -1.27 -23.89 27.58
CA THR A 435 0.01 -23.89 28.30
C THR A 435 0.71 -22.54 28.23
N GLY A 436 0.33 -21.67 27.28
CA GLY A 436 1.02 -20.44 26.96
C GLY A 436 2.39 -20.65 26.31
N ALA A 437 2.71 -21.89 25.93
CA ALA A 437 3.98 -22.22 25.30
C ALA A 437 4.02 -21.68 23.87
N ARG A 438 5.08 -20.93 23.55
CA ARG A 438 5.41 -20.53 22.18
C ARG A 438 5.93 -21.75 21.43
N LEU A 439 5.20 -22.18 20.39
CA LEU A 439 5.51 -23.38 19.62
C LEU A 439 6.43 -23.09 18.44
N ASP A 440 6.23 -21.96 17.77
CA ASP A 440 6.94 -21.61 16.55
C ASP A 440 6.95 -20.08 16.33
N VAL A 441 7.91 -19.61 15.55
CA VAL A 441 8.07 -18.20 15.18
C VAL A 441 8.30 -18.11 13.67
N TYR A 442 7.68 -17.10 13.06
CA TYR A 442 7.82 -16.83 11.64
C TYR A 442 8.05 -15.34 11.44
N SER A 443 8.96 -14.97 10.54
CA SER A 443 9.13 -13.59 10.12
C SER A 443 9.33 -13.51 8.62
N ASP A 444 8.75 -12.49 7.99
CA ASP A 444 8.92 -12.21 6.57
C ASP A 444 8.97 -10.71 6.32
N VAL A 445 9.35 -10.35 5.09
CA VAL A 445 9.21 -8.99 4.58
C VAL A 445 7.73 -8.69 4.36
N ASN A 446 7.29 -7.49 4.75
CA ASN A 446 5.94 -7.05 4.44
C ASN A 446 5.80 -6.88 2.90
N PRO A 447 4.95 -7.69 2.23
CA PRO A 447 4.88 -7.70 0.77
C PRO A 447 4.30 -6.40 0.20
N GLN A 448 3.62 -5.59 1.03
CA GLN A 448 3.18 -4.24 0.67
C GLN A 448 4.35 -3.31 0.29
N ARG A 449 5.59 -3.64 0.66
CA ARG A 449 6.80 -2.90 0.25
C ARG A 449 6.88 -2.70 -1.26
N SER A 450 6.34 -3.62 -2.04
CA SER A 450 6.33 -3.51 -3.51
C SER A 450 5.51 -2.33 -4.04
N TYR A 451 4.57 -1.81 -3.24
CA TYR A 451 3.66 -0.72 -3.60
C TYR A 451 3.96 0.59 -2.85
N GLY A 452 4.88 0.56 -1.89
CA GLY A 452 5.27 1.72 -1.10
C GLY A 452 6.27 1.33 -0.02
N ALA A 453 7.35 2.09 0.08
CA ALA A 453 8.45 1.81 1.00
C ALA A 453 8.12 2.17 2.45
N ASP A 454 7.24 3.16 2.65
CA ASP A 454 6.83 3.67 3.94
C ASP A 454 5.29 3.78 4.05
N VAL A 455 4.80 4.25 5.19
CA VAL A 455 3.36 4.41 5.44
C VAL A 455 2.71 5.46 4.52
N ILE A 456 3.40 6.56 4.21
CA ILE A 456 2.84 7.66 3.41
C ILE A 456 2.71 7.28 1.94
N SER A 457 3.74 6.67 1.36
CA SER A 457 3.74 6.14 0.00
C SER A 457 2.65 5.08 -0.18
N ARG A 458 2.41 4.21 0.82
CA ARG A 458 1.28 3.27 0.80
C ARG A 458 -0.07 3.97 0.87
N ILE A 459 -0.24 4.98 1.73
CA ILE A 459 -1.47 5.78 1.74
C ILE A 459 -1.70 6.42 0.37
N ASN A 460 -0.68 7.04 -0.22
CA ASN A 460 -0.76 7.64 -1.54
C ASN A 460 -1.11 6.61 -2.61
N TYR A 461 -0.57 5.39 -2.55
CA TYR A 461 -0.97 4.30 -3.44
C TYR A 461 -2.47 3.99 -3.34
N THR A 462 -3.03 3.96 -2.12
CA THR A 462 -4.50 3.77 -1.96
C THR A 462 -5.35 4.91 -2.50
N ILE A 463 -4.78 6.11 -2.66
CA ILE A 463 -5.47 7.31 -3.14
C ILE A 463 -5.36 7.43 -4.66
N THR A 464 -4.19 7.12 -5.21
CA THR A 464 -3.83 7.40 -6.61
C THR A 464 -4.13 6.24 -7.55
N GLU A 465 -4.16 5.01 -7.06
CA GLU A 465 -4.31 3.82 -7.89
C GLU A 465 -5.71 3.20 -7.68
N ASP A 466 -6.38 2.88 -8.79
CA ASP A 466 -7.68 2.21 -8.76
C ASP A 466 -7.57 0.86 -8.04
N ASN A 467 -8.45 0.63 -7.07
CA ASN A 467 -8.42 -0.55 -6.19
C ASN A 467 -7.14 -0.67 -5.34
N GLY A 468 -6.36 0.41 -5.15
CA GLY A 468 -5.10 0.38 -4.38
C GLY A 468 -5.27 -0.17 -2.96
N LEU A 469 -6.34 0.25 -2.26
CA LEU A 469 -6.70 -0.28 -0.93
C LEU A 469 -6.95 -1.80 -0.97
N PHE A 470 -7.75 -2.26 -1.94
CA PHE A 470 -8.05 -3.68 -2.08
C PHE A 470 -6.79 -4.49 -2.35
N ARG A 471 -5.86 -4.01 -3.19
CA ARG A 471 -4.59 -4.69 -3.47
C ARG A 471 -3.70 -4.81 -2.23
N LEU A 472 -3.51 -3.70 -1.50
CA LEU A 472 -2.71 -3.70 -0.26
C LEU A 472 -3.32 -4.56 0.84
N HIS A 473 -4.65 -4.56 0.96
CA HIS A 473 -5.36 -5.46 1.87
C HIS A 473 -5.19 -6.92 1.44
N ARG A 474 -5.45 -7.23 0.18
CA ARG A 474 -5.43 -8.60 -0.35
C ARG A 474 -4.06 -9.25 -0.17
N ILE A 475 -2.98 -8.56 -0.52
CA ILE A 475 -1.62 -9.10 -0.38
C ILE A 475 -1.25 -9.36 1.08
N MET A 476 -1.78 -8.55 2.02
CA MET A 476 -1.59 -8.75 3.45
C MET A 476 -2.34 -9.99 3.96
N ILE A 477 -3.57 -10.20 3.52
CA ILE A 477 -4.35 -11.41 3.85
C ILE A 477 -3.69 -12.66 3.26
N ASP A 478 -3.20 -12.59 2.02
CA ASP A 478 -2.50 -13.71 1.39
C ASP A 478 -1.22 -14.07 2.16
N GLU A 479 -0.48 -13.08 2.68
CA GLU A 479 0.70 -13.30 3.52
C GLU A 479 0.34 -13.89 4.89
N ILE A 480 -0.69 -13.39 5.58
CA ILE A 480 -1.18 -13.98 6.83
C ILE A 480 -1.55 -15.46 6.62
N ASN A 481 -2.24 -15.78 5.52
CA ASN A 481 -2.60 -17.15 5.18
C ASN A 481 -1.40 -18.04 4.87
N LYS A 482 -0.37 -17.50 4.19
CA LYS A 482 0.91 -18.19 3.96
C LYS A 482 1.59 -18.52 5.29
N ILE A 483 1.63 -17.58 6.23
CA ILE A 483 2.21 -17.76 7.56
C ILE A 483 1.43 -18.82 8.36
N VAL A 484 0.09 -18.75 8.37
CA VAL A 484 -0.77 -19.78 9.00
C VAL A 484 -0.47 -21.17 8.44
N ASN A 485 -0.38 -21.31 7.12
CA ASN A 485 -0.08 -22.58 6.48
C ASN A 485 1.33 -23.10 6.83
N ALA A 486 2.31 -22.19 6.93
CA ALA A 486 3.66 -22.55 7.35
C ALA A 486 3.68 -23.11 8.77
N PHE A 487 2.99 -22.46 9.71
CA PHE A 487 2.84 -22.95 11.08
C PHE A 487 2.13 -24.31 11.14
N CYS A 488 1.02 -24.47 10.43
CA CYS A 488 0.31 -25.75 10.35
C CYS A 488 1.20 -26.87 9.82
N THR A 489 1.98 -26.60 8.77
CA THR A 489 2.86 -27.59 8.15
C THR A 489 4.02 -27.98 9.05
N ARG A 490 4.72 -27.00 9.64
CA ARG A 490 5.90 -27.24 10.49
C ARG A 490 5.55 -27.97 11.79
N ASN A 491 4.37 -27.71 12.35
CA ASN A 491 3.94 -28.24 13.64
C ASN A 491 2.93 -29.40 13.52
N ALA A 492 2.60 -29.83 12.30
CA ALA A 492 1.59 -30.85 12.03
C ALA A 492 0.23 -30.59 12.72
N ILE A 493 -0.20 -29.33 12.76
CA ILE A 493 -1.49 -28.92 13.34
C ILE A 493 -2.51 -28.60 12.25
N SER A 494 -3.79 -28.85 12.55
CA SER A 494 -4.90 -28.42 11.68
C SER A 494 -5.19 -26.94 11.86
N LYS A 495 -5.46 -26.22 10.76
CA LYS A 495 -5.94 -24.83 10.79
C LYS A 495 -7.25 -24.66 11.57
N GLU A 496 -8.08 -25.70 11.63
CA GLU A 496 -9.34 -25.69 12.40
C GLU A 496 -9.10 -25.68 13.91
N ASN A 497 -7.88 -25.97 14.37
CA ASN A 497 -7.49 -25.90 15.78
C ASN A 497 -6.86 -24.54 16.15
N ILE A 498 -6.81 -23.59 15.21
CA ILE A 498 -6.38 -22.21 15.46
C ILE A 498 -7.66 -21.37 15.60
N TYR A 499 -7.90 -20.84 16.81
CA TYR A 499 -9.19 -20.21 17.13
C TYR A 499 -9.13 -18.68 17.22
N GLU A 500 -7.96 -18.12 17.51
CA GLU A 500 -7.83 -16.67 17.67
C GLU A 500 -6.49 -16.16 17.16
N ILE A 501 -6.55 -15.03 16.47
CA ILE A 501 -5.40 -14.25 16.03
C ILE A 501 -5.46 -12.88 16.70
N VAL A 502 -4.34 -12.44 17.28
CA VAL A 502 -4.16 -11.05 17.74
C VAL A 502 -3.19 -10.33 16.80
N ILE A 503 -3.56 -9.16 16.29
CA ILE A 503 -2.75 -8.37 15.37
C ILE A 503 -2.42 -7.02 16.02
N VAL A 504 -1.14 -6.65 15.98
CA VAL A 504 -0.62 -5.33 16.33
C VAL A 504 0.18 -4.76 15.15
N GLY A 505 0.44 -3.46 15.19
CA GLY A 505 1.10 -2.71 14.15
C GLY A 505 0.71 -1.24 14.24
N ASN A 506 1.38 -0.39 13.47
CA ASN A 506 1.01 1.02 13.41
C ASN A 506 -0.40 1.18 12.81
N THR A 507 -1.00 2.34 13.04
CA THR A 507 -2.41 2.58 12.69
C THR A 507 -2.71 2.33 11.21
N VAL A 508 -1.79 2.71 10.31
CA VAL A 508 -1.94 2.48 8.87
C VAL A 508 -1.92 0.99 8.55
N MET A 509 -0.97 0.23 9.12
CA MET A 509 -0.87 -1.22 8.88
C MET A 509 -2.12 -1.95 9.34
N ILE A 510 -2.67 -1.61 10.51
CA ILE A 510 -3.93 -2.21 11.01
C ILE A 510 -5.11 -1.88 10.08
N HIS A 511 -5.24 -0.64 9.62
CA HIS A 511 -6.32 -0.26 8.70
C HIS A 511 -6.22 -1.00 7.37
N LEU A 512 -5.01 -1.11 6.79
CA LEU A 512 -4.79 -1.86 5.55
C LEU A 512 -5.08 -3.36 5.74
N ALA A 513 -4.65 -3.96 6.86
CA ALA A 513 -4.95 -5.35 7.19
C ALA A 513 -6.46 -5.63 7.26
N LEU A 514 -7.24 -4.67 7.77
CA LEU A 514 -8.70 -4.76 7.86
C LEU A 514 -9.44 -4.27 6.60
N GLY A 515 -8.75 -3.79 5.57
CA GLY A 515 -9.37 -3.26 4.36
C GLY A 515 -10.11 -1.93 4.57
N VAL A 516 -9.71 -1.15 5.58
CA VAL A 516 -10.30 0.16 5.91
C VAL A 516 -9.49 1.28 5.27
N THR A 517 -10.18 2.30 4.76
CA THR A 517 -9.52 3.45 4.11
C THR A 517 -8.59 4.21 5.07
N VAL A 518 -7.41 4.57 4.55
CA VAL A 518 -6.36 5.31 5.27
C VAL A 518 -6.17 6.75 4.76
N LYS A 519 -7.01 7.19 3.81
CA LYS A 519 -6.89 8.51 3.14
C LYS A 519 -6.78 9.68 4.13
N ASN A 520 -7.54 9.65 5.21
CA ASN A 520 -7.60 10.76 6.17
C ASN A 520 -6.44 10.76 7.19
N ILE A 521 -5.62 9.70 7.23
CA ILE A 521 -4.46 9.63 8.12
C ILE A 521 -3.34 10.56 7.63
N ALA A 522 -3.12 10.65 6.31
CA ALA A 522 -2.11 11.52 5.72
C ALA A 522 -2.58 12.98 5.53
N ASN A 523 -3.88 13.25 5.67
CA ASN A 523 -4.45 14.58 5.45
C ASN A 523 -4.79 15.22 6.80
N SER A 524 -4.29 16.43 7.05
CA SER A 524 -4.67 17.20 8.24
C SER A 524 -6.20 17.30 8.33
N PRO A 525 -6.82 16.99 9.48
CA PRO A 525 -6.22 16.88 10.82
C PRO A 525 -5.76 15.47 11.25
N TYR A 526 -5.32 14.62 10.32
CA TYR A 526 -4.71 13.30 10.54
C TYR A 526 -5.61 12.37 11.36
N ILE A 527 -6.79 12.07 10.85
CA ILE A 527 -7.82 11.32 11.59
C ILE A 527 -7.94 9.89 11.06
N PRO A 528 -7.67 8.86 11.90
CA PRO A 528 -7.90 7.47 11.52
C PRO A 528 -9.40 7.13 11.59
N ALA A 529 -9.82 6.08 10.90
CA ALA A 529 -11.22 5.64 10.91
C ALA A 529 -11.63 5.08 12.28
N PHE A 530 -10.70 4.41 12.98
CA PHE A 530 -10.92 3.91 14.33
C PHE A 530 -9.62 3.82 15.13
N THR A 531 -9.74 3.84 16.46
CA THR A 531 -8.64 3.64 17.42
C THR A 531 -9.00 2.67 18.55
N TYR A 532 -10.18 2.06 18.50
CA TYR A 532 -10.62 1.07 19.48
C TYR A 532 -10.28 -0.36 19.02
N THR A 533 -10.23 -1.29 19.97
CA THR A 533 -10.13 -2.73 19.70
C THR A 533 -11.25 -3.15 18.74
N ILE A 534 -10.88 -3.81 17.65
CA ILE A 534 -11.82 -4.50 16.75
C ILE A 534 -11.69 -6.01 16.95
N GLU A 535 -12.84 -6.67 17.07
CA GLU A 535 -12.96 -8.14 17.10
C GLU A 535 -13.90 -8.57 15.98
N LEU A 536 -13.42 -9.45 15.09
CA LEU A 536 -14.16 -9.88 13.91
C LEU A 536 -13.89 -11.35 13.59
N LYS A 537 -14.80 -11.99 12.87
CA LYS A 537 -14.63 -13.39 12.42
C LYS A 537 -13.56 -13.45 11.33
N ALA A 538 -12.59 -14.35 11.48
CA ALA A 538 -11.46 -14.45 10.56
C ALA A 538 -11.90 -14.68 9.09
N ASN A 539 -13.00 -15.40 8.90
CA ASN A 539 -13.59 -15.66 7.58
C ASN A 539 -14.05 -14.37 6.86
N THR A 540 -14.34 -13.28 7.58
CA THR A 540 -14.80 -12.01 7.00
C THR A 540 -13.68 -11.35 6.20
N LEU A 541 -12.42 -11.58 6.58
CA LEU A 541 -11.25 -11.11 5.84
C LEU A 541 -10.66 -12.18 4.90
N GLY A 542 -11.21 -13.40 4.87
CA GLY A 542 -10.65 -14.51 4.12
C GLY A 542 -9.40 -15.13 4.76
N ILE A 543 -9.25 -15.05 6.09
CA ILE A 543 -8.16 -15.71 6.82
C ILE A 543 -8.54 -17.15 7.19
N ASN A 544 -7.65 -18.08 6.86
CA ASN A 544 -7.89 -19.52 6.85
C ASN A 544 -7.49 -20.18 8.18
N ILE A 545 -8.18 -19.84 9.26
CA ILE A 545 -8.14 -20.57 10.53
C ILE A 545 -9.48 -21.31 10.75
N ASN A 546 -9.82 -21.66 11.99
CA ASN A 546 -11.15 -22.18 12.30
C ASN A 546 -12.24 -21.25 11.72
N LYS A 547 -13.27 -21.84 11.10
CA LYS A 547 -14.35 -21.09 10.41
C LYS A 547 -15.03 -20.04 11.28
N GLU A 548 -15.09 -20.27 12.58
CA GLU A 548 -15.69 -19.39 13.58
C GLU A 548 -14.65 -18.67 14.46
N GLY A 549 -13.36 -18.82 14.12
CA GLY A 549 -12.25 -18.18 14.78
C GLY A 549 -12.24 -16.66 14.62
N TYR A 550 -11.49 -15.99 15.49
CA TYR A 550 -11.48 -14.54 15.63
C TYR A 550 -10.17 -13.91 15.23
N ILE A 551 -10.26 -12.68 14.71
CA ILE A 551 -9.15 -11.74 14.61
C ILE A 551 -9.44 -10.59 15.54
N VAL A 552 -8.43 -10.20 16.31
CA VAL A 552 -8.51 -9.15 17.30
C VAL A 552 -7.35 -8.18 17.15
N THR A 553 -7.66 -6.89 17.17
CA THR A 553 -6.65 -5.82 17.15
C THR A 553 -6.51 -5.19 18.52
N LEU A 554 -5.31 -4.76 18.90
CA LEU A 554 -5.15 -3.90 20.07
C LEU A 554 -5.65 -2.47 19.75
N PRO A 555 -6.05 -1.69 20.78
CA PRO A 555 -6.43 -0.30 20.57
C PRO A 555 -5.21 0.53 20.17
N MET A 556 -5.47 1.66 19.51
CA MET A 556 -4.46 2.59 19.00
C MET A 556 -4.63 3.94 19.71
N VAL A 557 -3.59 4.77 19.72
CA VAL A 557 -3.63 6.08 20.37
C VAL A 557 -4.01 7.17 19.36
N ALA A 558 -3.33 7.21 18.22
CA ALA A 558 -3.47 8.26 17.21
C ALA A 558 -3.13 7.74 15.80
N SER A 559 -3.04 8.63 14.81
CA SER A 559 -2.68 8.30 13.42
C SER A 559 -1.29 7.69 13.27
N TYR A 560 -0.32 8.15 14.05
CA TYR A 560 1.08 7.71 13.98
C TYR A 560 1.57 7.00 15.24
N VAL A 561 0.68 6.76 16.21
CA VAL A 561 0.96 5.95 17.41
C VAL A 561 -0.09 4.85 17.49
N GLY A 562 0.32 3.65 17.07
CA GLY A 562 -0.58 2.53 16.82
C GLY A 562 -0.67 1.51 17.93
N ALA A 563 -1.11 0.32 17.54
CA ALA A 563 -1.34 -0.80 18.43
C ALA A 563 -0.01 -1.48 18.83
N ASP A 564 0.99 -1.36 17.97
CA ASP A 564 2.40 -1.70 18.24
C ASP A 564 2.95 -0.93 19.45
N THR A 565 2.78 0.40 19.51
CA THR A 565 3.24 1.19 20.65
C THR A 565 2.52 0.79 21.94
N VAL A 566 1.19 0.60 21.88
CA VAL A 566 0.41 0.14 23.03
C VAL A 566 0.89 -1.24 23.50
N ALA A 567 1.19 -2.14 22.56
CA ALA A 567 1.74 -3.46 22.85
C ALA A 567 3.15 -3.38 23.48
N ALA A 568 4.02 -2.48 23.00
CA ALA A 568 5.35 -2.24 23.55
C ALA A 568 5.30 -1.69 25.00
N VAL A 569 4.34 -0.79 25.29
CA VAL A 569 4.08 -0.32 26.66
C VAL A 569 3.53 -1.46 27.53
N LEU A 570 2.64 -2.29 26.97
CA LEU A 570 2.07 -3.43 27.67
C LEU A 570 3.12 -4.45 28.09
N SER A 571 4.09 -4.74 27.21
CA SER A 571 5.16 -5.71 27.46
C SER A 571 6.27 -5.17 28.36
N SER A 572 6.63 -3.89 28.24
CA SER A 572 7.64 -3.25 29.09
C SER A 572 7.18 -2.96 30.53
N ARG A 573 5.88 -3.03 30.81
CA ARG A 573 5.27 -2.77 32.13
C ARG A 573 5.54 -1.37 32.69
N ILE A 574 5.85 -0.38 31.83
CA ILE A 574 6.10 1.01 32.25
C ILE A 574 4.91 1.60 33.01
N PHE A 575 3.69 1.24 32.61
CA PHE A 575 2.44 1.68 33.22
C PHE A 575 2.18 1.10 34.65
N GLU A 576 3.05 0.22 35.14
CA GLU A 576 3.05 -0.29 36.53
C GLU A 576 4.21 0.26 37.37
N SER A 577 5.21 0.84 36.72
CA SER A 577 6.43 1.33 37.37
C SER A 577 6.17 2.57 38.22
N ASP A 578 6.81 2.66 39.38
CA ASP A 578 6.94 3.92 40.13
C ASP A 578 7.96 4.88 39.47
N GLU A 579 8.99 4.31 38.85
CA GLU A 579 10.08 5.05 38.21
C GLU A 579 9.67 5.56 36.83
N ILE A 580 10.18 6.75 36.47
CA ILE A 580 10.04 7.31 35.12
C ILE A 580 10.93 6.50 34.16
N CYS A 581 10.28 5.93 33.15
CA CYS A 581 10.91 5.15 32.10
C CYS A 581 10.73 5.85 30.75
N LEU A 582 11.70 5.65 29.87
CA LEU A 582 11.63 6.00 28.46
C LEU A 582 11.59 4.71 27.63
N LEU A 583 10.66 4.61 26.70
CA LEU A 583 10.62 3.58 25.67
C LEU A 583 10.83 4.24 24.33
N VAL A 584 11.75 3.69 23.54
CA VAL A 584 12.02 4.13 22.18
C VAL A 584 11.95 2.90 21.30
N ASP A 585 10.92 2.83 20.46
CA ASP A 585 10.82 1.85 19.39
C ASP A 585 11.48 2.44 18.14
N ILE A 586 12.52 1.78 17.64
CA ILE A 586 13.28 2.26 16.49
C ILE A 586 12.93 1.41 15.27
N GLY A 587 12.16 1.99 14.36
CA GLY A 587 11.92 1.49 13.01
C GLY A 587 11.94 2.64 12.00
N THR A 588 11.18 2.49 10.91
CA THR A 588 10.98 3.54 9.90
C THR A 588 10.45 4.83 10.54
N ASN A 589 9.60 4.66 11.55
CA ASN A 589 9.21 5.70 12.49
C ASN A 589 9.91 5.46 13.82
N GLY A 590 10.10 6.53 14.59
CA GLY A 590 10.56 6.47 15.97
C GLY A 590 9.42 6.75 16.92
N GLU A 591 8.75 5.71 17.40
CA GLU A 591 7.73 5.84 18.44
C GLU A 591 8.39 5.93 19.82
N ILE A 592 8.05 7.00 20.56
CA ILE A 592 8.66 7.30 21.85
C ILE A 592 7.56 7.41 22.90
N VAL A 593 7.74 6.74 24.03
CA VAL A 593 6.85 6.82 25.20
C VAL A 593 7.65 7.16 26.44
N LEU A 594 7.25 8.20 27.16
CA LEU A 594 7.84 8.63 28.41
C LEU A 594 6.79 8.57 29.52
N GLY A 595 7.13 7.95 30.65
CA GLY A 595 6.27 8.01 31.83
C GLY A 595 6.44 6.84 32.79
N ASN A 596 5.39 6.61 33.58
CA ASN A 596 5.31 5.61 34.63
C ASN A 596 3.85 5.22 34.89
N LYS A 597 3.52 4.70 36.07
CA LYS A 597 2.13 4.35 36.43
C LYS A 597 1.16 5.52 36.51
N GLU A 598 1.66 6.73 36.81
CA GLU A 598 0.85 7.94 37.04
C GLU A 598 0.52 8.65 35.73
N PHE A 599 1.47 8.69 34.78
CA PHE A 599 1.28 9.34 33.49
C PHE A 599 2.03 8.60 32.39
N LEU A 600 1.52 8.71 31.17
CA LEU A 600 2.22 8.29 29.95
C LEU A 600 2.02 9.35 28.88
N ILE A 601 3.10 9.81 28.27
CA ILE A 601 3.06 10.66 27.08
C ILE A 601 3.82 10.00 25.93
N SER A 602 3.38 10.26 24.70
CA SER A 602 4.01 9.67 23.52
C SER A 602 4.08 10.65 22.36
N CYS A 603 5.03 10.39 21.46
CA CYS A 603 5.07 11.01 20.14
C CYS A 603 5.59 9.99 19.11
N SER A 604 5.41 10.28 17.83
CA SER A 604 6.04 9.55 16.73
C SER A 604 6.90 10.52 15.93
N ALA A 605 8.16 10.16 15.73
CA ALA A 605 9.13 10.95 14.98
C ALA A 605 9.40 10.31 13.62
N ALA A 606 9.35 11.10 12.55
CA ALA A 606 9.69 10.65 11.20
C ALA A 606 11.22 10.50 11.06
N ALA A 607 11.76 9.38 11.55
CA ALA A 607 13.19 9.07 11.47
C ALA A 607 13.61 8.67 10.04
N GLY A 608 12.70 8.05 9.28
CA GLY A 608 13.02 7.50 7.98
C GLY A 608 13.81 6.18 8.09
N PRO A 609 14.01 5.47 6.97
CA PRO A 609 14.51 4.09 7.00
C PRO A 609 16.05 4.00 6.98
N ALA A 610 16.75 5.05 7.40
CA ALA A 610 18.22 5.09 7.39
C ALA A 610 18.83 3.97 8.24
N PHE A 611 18.27 3.72 9.43
CA PHE A 611 18.69 2.63 10.32
C PHE A 611 18.31 1.23 9.80
N GLU A 612 17.40 1.14 8.82
CA GLU A 612 17.07 -0.11 8.12
C GLU A 612 17.97 -0.31 6.87
N GLY A 613 18.89 0.63 6.59
CA GLY A 613 19.75 0.61 5.42
C GLY A 613 19.06 1.02 4.11
N ALA A 614 17.80 1.46 4.13
CA ALA A 614 17.05 1.68 2.89
C ALA A 614 17.47 2.96 2.14
N ASP A 615 17.98 3.99 2.83
CA ASP A 615 18.44 5.25 2.20
C ASP A 615 19.97 5.43 2.31
N ILE A 616 20.68 4.35 2.58
CA ILE A 616 22.14 4.31 2.68
C ILE A 616 22.71 3.63 1.44
N THR A 617 23.78 4.20 0.87
CA THR A 617 24.35 3.85 -0.44
C THR A 617 24.68 2.36 -0.55
N PHE A 618 25.36 1.81 0.46
CA PHE A 618 25.63 0.37 0.59
C PHE A 618 24.81 -0.26 1.73
N GLY A 619 23.69 0.37 2.10
CA GLY A 619 22.82 -0.12 3.15
C GLY A 619 21.97 -1.31 2.72
N MET A 620 21.82 -2.28 3.61
CA MET A 620 21.02 -3.48 3.40
C MET A 620 20.38 -3.97 4.70
N SER A 621 19.40 -4.86 4.60
CA SER A 621 18.83 -5.53 5.78
C SER A 621 19.87 -6.44 6.46
N GLY A 622 19.63 -6.79 7.74
CA GLY A 622 20.47 -7.71 8.50
C GLY A 622 20.39 -9.16 8.00
N VAL A 623 21.12 -9.48 6.93
CA VAL A 623 21.20 -10.81 6.30
C VAL A 623 22.63 -11.30 6.20
N GLU A 624 22.85 -12.58 5.86
CA GLU A 624 24.20 -13.12 5.70
C GLU A 624 25.07 -12.30 4.71
N GLY A 625 26.23 -11.88 5.20
CA GLY A 625 27.15 -11.00 4.49
C GLY A 625 26.90 -9.50 4.70
N ALA A 626 25.91 -9.08 5.47
CA ALA A 626 25.80 -7.68 5.91
C ALA A 626 26.84 -7.39 7.00
N ILE A 627 27.52 -6.25 6.90
CA ILE A 627 28.42 -5.74 7.94
C ILE A 627 27.58 -5.33 9.14
N ASP A 628 27.78 -5.99 10.28
CA ASP A 628 26.95 -5.85 11.48
C ASP A 628 27.63 -5.13 12.64
N HIS A 629 28.97 -5.10 12.65
CA HIS A 629 29.76 -4.41 13.67
C HIS A 629 31.00 -3.79 13.02
N VAL A 630 31.37 -2.60 13.49
CA VAL A 630 32.60 -1.89 13.07
C VAL A 630 33.34 -1.41 14.31
N ASP A 631 34.65 -1.68 14.37
CA ASP A 631 35.56 -1.30 15.45
C ASP A 631 36.93 -1.00 14.82
N LEU A 632 37.33 0.27 14.81
CA LEU A 632 38.59 0.73 14.20
C LEU A 632 39.83 0.30 14.99
N LYS A 633 39.69 -0.51 16.04
CA LYS A 633 40.82 -1.11 16.76
C LYS A 633 41.00 -2.60 16.44
N ARG A 634 40.10 -3.20 15.66
CA ARG A 634 40.16 -4.62 15.26
C ARG A 634 40.78 -4.80 13.87
N ASP A 635 41.17 -6.03 13.58
CA ASP A 635 41.60 -6.47 12.26
C ASP A 635 40.91 -7.82 11.92
N PRO A 636 40.05 -7.89 10.88
CA PRO A 636 39.52 -6.76 10.12
C PRO A 636 38.73 -5.78 11.00
N ILE A 637 38.57 -4.52 10.55
CA ILE A 637 37.86 -3.46 11.28
C ILE A 637 36.34 -3.70 11.42
N PHE A 638 35.82 -4.78 10.84
CA PHE A 638 34.40 -5.09 10.81
C PHE A 638 34.14 -6.60 10.93
N SER A 639 32.91 -6.97 11.29
CA SER A 639 32.38 -8.32 11.15
C SER A 639 31.19 -8.36 10.19
N THR A 640 30.83 -9.57 9.73
CA THR A 640 29.63 -9.79 8.93
C THR A 640 28.76 -10.88 9.53
N ILE A 641 27.45 -10.76 9.32
CA ILE A 641 26.49 -11.80 9.70
C ILE A 641 26.83 -13.10 8.96
N GLY A 642 27.02 -14.18 9.72
CA GLY A 642 27.38 -15.50 9.20
C GLY A 642 28.84 -15.64 8.74
N GLY A 643 29.70 -14.63 8.95
CA GLY A 643 31.11 -14.65 8.54
C GLY A 643 31.31 -14.81 7.04
N LYS A 644 30.35 -14.36 6.23
CA LYS A 644 30.39 -14.42 4.77
C LYS A 644 31.08 -13.18 4.19
N LYS A 645 31.38 -13.22 2.89
CA LYS A 645 31.82 -12.03 2.16
C LYS A 645 30.80 -10.91 2.29
N SER A 646 31.32 -9.71 2.56
CA SER A 646 30.54 -8.51 2.76
C SER A 646 29.84 -8.08 1.47
N LYS A 647 28.56 -7.73 1.59
CA LYS A 647 27.70 -7.29 0.48
C LYS A 647 27.16 -5.88 0.66
N GLY A 648 27.26 -5.35 1.86
CA GLY A 648 26.71 -4.07 2.29
C GLY A 648 26.75 -3.96 3.81
N ILE A 649 26.10 -2.95 4.36
CA ILE A 649 26.12 -2.58 5.78
C ILE A 649 24.69 -2.64 6.31
N CYS A 650 24.46 -3.36 7.40
CA CYS A 650 23.16 -3.31 8.07
C CYS A 650 23.11 -2.17 9.09
N GLY A 651 21.93 -1.92 9.65
CA GLY A 651 21.71 -0.80 10.59
C GLY A 651 22.72 -0.72 11.72
N SER A 652 23.07 -1.86 12.35
CA SER A 652 23.98 -1.87 13.49
C SER A 652 25.39 -1.48 13.07
N GLY A 653 25.84 -2.01 11.92
CA GLY A 653 27.10 -1.62 11.28
C GLY A 653 27.13 -0.14 10.88
N ILE A 654 26.01 0.43 10.40
CA ILE A 654 25.89 1.85 10.05
C ILE A 654 26.09 2.75 11.28
N VAL A 655 25.44 2.42 12.40
CA VAL A 655 25.61 3.19 13.64
C VAL A 655 27.02 3.05 14.20
N ASP A 656 27.57 1.83 14.20
CA ASP A 656 28.92 1.57 14.70
C ASP A 656 30.00 2.29 13.88
N VAL A 657 29.93 2.24 12.54
CA VAL A 657 30.93 2.93 11.71
C VAL A 657 30.89 4.43 11.94
N ILE A 658 29.71 5.05 12.03
CA ILE A 658 29.61 6.49 12.28
C ILE A 658 30.14 6.84 13.68
N ALA A 659 29.77 6.05 14.70
CA ALA A 659 30.26 6.25 16.06
C ALA A 659 31.78 6.17 16.13
N GLU A 660 32.40 5.17 15.48
CA GLU A 660 33.85 5.00 15.46
C GLU A 660 34.56 6.11 14.67
N LEU A 661 34.02 6.52 13.52
CA LEU A 661 34.57 7.63 12.74
C LEU A 661 34.50 8.96 13.51
N PHE A 662 33.40 9.21 14.24
CA PHE A 662 33.25 10.40 15.08
C PHE A 662 34.21 10.38 16.27
N LYS A 663 34.23 9.28 17.02
CA LYS A 663 35.11 9.06 18.18
C LYS A 663 36.60 9.17 17.84
N HIS A 664 36.97 8.80 16.62
CA HIS A 664 38.34 8.85 16.12
C HIS A 664 38.62 10.05 15.20
N GLY A 665 37.76 11.07 15.21
CA GLY A 665 38.02 12.36 14.56
C GLY A 665 38.23 12.25 13.06
N ILE A 666 37.64 11.26 12.41
CA ILE A 666 37.52 11.17 10.95
C ILE A 666 36.24 11.89 10.50
N VAL A 667 35.22 11.90 11.35
CA VAL A 667 34.00 12.71 11.20
C VAL A 667 33.94 13.74 12.33
N ASP A 668 33.61 14.99 12.01
CA ASP A 668 33.41 16.04 13.01
C ASP A 668 31.98 16.05 13.60
N ASN A 669 31.74 16.95 14.56
CA ASN A 669 30.44 17.06 15.22
C ASN A 669 29.31 17.51 14.28
N THR A 670 29.63 18.11 13.13
CA THR A 670 28.66 18.51 12.10
C THR A 670 28.30 17.34 11.18
N GLY A 671 29.01 16.22 11.31
CA GLY A 671 28.88 15.04 10.46
C GLY A 671 29.72 15.10 9.20
N ARG A 672 30.63 16.07 9.07
CA ARG A 672 31.52 16.17 7.91
C ARG A 672 32.64 15.15 8.03
N ILE A 673 32.85 14.36 6.97
CA ILE A 673 34.06 13.55 6.80
C ILE A 673 35.21 14.51 6.50
N LEU A 674 36.21 14.52 7.39
CA LEU A 674 37.35 15.42 7.34
C LEU A 674 38.31 15.06 6.21
N ASP A 675 39.02 16.07 5.70
CA ASP A 675 40.15 15.84 4.80
C ASP A 675 41.33 15.20 5.56
N LYS A 676 42.22 14.51 4.84
CA LYS A 676 43.27 13.68 5.44
C LYS A 676 44.20 14.44 6.39
N ASP A 677 44.44 15.72 6.11
CA ASP A 677 45.30 16.61 6.89
C ASP A 677 44.61 17.21 8.12
N GLU A 678 43.27 17.11 8.21
CA GLU A 678 42.48 17.60 9.34
C GLU A 678 42.31 16.54 10.44
N VAL A 679 42.53 15.25 10.13
CA VAL A 679 42.41 14.14 11.08
C VAL A 679 43.65 14.09 11.98
N THR A 680 43.46 14.34 13.28
CA THR A 680 44.55 14.47 14.26
C THR A 680 44.58 13.36 15.31
N SER A 681 43.62 12.44 15.29
CA SER A 681 43.57 11.35 16.28
C SER A 681 44.54 10.23 15.90
N ALA A 682 45.28 9.70 16.88
CA ALA A 682 46.26 8.63 16.64
C ALA A 682 45.67 7.33 16.06
N VAL A 683 44.37 7.09 16.24
CA VAL A 683 43.67 5.96 15.61
C VAL A 683 43.23 6.35 14.19
N GLY A 684 42.65 7.54 14.02
CA GLY A 684 42.20 8.04 12.72
C GLY A 684 43.33 8.20 11.70
N GLU A 685 44.51 8.65 12.15
CA GLU A 685 45.72 8.77 11.33
C GLU A 685 46.16 7.44 10.69
N LYS A 686 45.78 6.28 11.27
CA LYS A 686 46.07 4.96 10.70
C LYS A 686 45.20 4.61 9.49
N TYR A 687 44.11 5.35 9.29
CA TYR A 687 43.08 5.06 8.28
C TYR A 687 42.92 6.19 7.26
N LEU A 688 43.91 7.07 7.12
CA LEU A 688 43.89 8.18 6.15
C LEU A 688 43.82 7.68 4.69
N ASP A 689 44.36 6.50 4.41
CA ASP A 689 44.28 5.83 3.11
C ASP A 689 42.83 5.45 2.73
N ARG A 690 41.98 5.19 3.73
CA ARG A 690 40.55 4.86 3.56
C ARG A 690 39.64 6.07 3.41
N ILE A 691 40.12 7.28 3.64
CA ILE A 691 39.39 8.52 3.31
C ILE A 691 39.57 8.76 1.80
N VAL A 692 38.48 8.62 1.05
CA VAL A 692 38.47 8.57 -0.41
C VAL A 692 37.29 9.37 -0.98
N GLN A 693 37.18 9.41 -2.30
CA GLN A 693 36.04 9.99 -3.00
C GLN A 693 35.22 8.88 -3.66
N TYR A 694 33.90 8.91 -3.48
CA TYR A 694 32.95 8.03 -4.15
C TYR A 694 31.88 8.89 -4.82
N ASN A 695 31.73 8.78 -6.15
CA ASN A 695 30.84 9.63 -6.95
C ASN A 695 31.00 11.12 -6.65
N GLU A 696 32.24 11.62 -6.66
CA GLU A 696 32.59 13.02 -6.39
C GLU A 696 32.21 13.53 -4.98
N MET A 697 31.94 12.62 -4.04
CA MET A 697 31.66 12.94 -2.64
C MET A 697 32.68 12.29 -1.70
N PRO A 698 33.04 12.94 -0.57
CA PRO A 698 33.83 12.32 0.48
C PRO A 698 33.19 11.03 0.99
N ALA A 699 34.01 10.01 1.18
CA ALA A 699 33.60 8.71 1.68
C ALA A 699 34.70 8.02 2.49
N PHE A 700 34.30 7.06 3.31
CA PHE A 700 35.20 6.17 4.04
C PHE A 700 35.10 4.75 3.50
N LEU A 701 36.23 4.16 3.10
CA LEU A 701 36.32 2.79 2.61
C LEU A 701 36.37 1.79 3.78
N ILE A 702 35.26 1.08 3.98
CA ILE A 702 35.13 0.07 5.05
C ILE A 702 35.78 -1.24 4.60
N ASP A 703 35.43 -1.71 3.41
CA ASP A 703 35.93 -2.96 2.83
C ASP A 703 36.46 -2.74 1.41
N ASP A 704 37.78 -2.87 1.28
CA ASP A 704 38.51 -2.70 0.02
C ASP A 704 38.23 -3.86 -0.95
N GLU A 705 38.11 -5.10 -0.46
CA GLU A 705 37.96 -6.28 -1.33
C GLU A 705 36.64 -6.28 -2.09
N ASN A 706 35.57 -5.81 -1.44
CA ASN A 706 34.22 -5.79 -2.03
C ASN A 706 33.74 -4.36 -2.36
N GLY A 707 34.59 -3.35 -2.14
CA GLY A 707 34.30 -1.95 -2.48
C GLY A 707 33.10 -1.38 -1.72
N ILE A 708 33.07 -1.52 -0.40
CA ILE A 708 31.98 -1.00 0.44
C ILE A 708 32.41 0.28 1.14
N TYR A 709 31.61 1.32 0.94
CA TYR A 709 31.89 2.69 1.41
C TYR A 709 30.77 3.19 2.32
N LEU A 710 31.13 4.10 3.22
CA LEU A 710 30.20 5.02 3.87
C LEU A 710 30.40 6.41 3.28
N THR A 711 29.39 6.97 2.61
CA THR A 711 29.50 8.28 1.97
C THR A 711 29.08 9.43 2.89
N GLN A 712 29.47 10.66 2.55
CA GLN A 712 29.01 11.87 3.24
C GLN A 712 27.47 12.00 3.26
N LYS A 713 26.80 11.58 2.19
CA LYS A 713 25.34 11.54 2.10
C LYS A 713 24.76 10.56 3.13
N ASP A 714 25.37 9.40 3.29
CA ASP A 714 24.93 8.38 4.24
C ASP A 714 25.01 8.88 5.69
N VAL A 715 26.12 9.54 6.05
CA VAL A 715 26.28 10.20 7.36
C VAL A 715 25.15 11.20 7.60
N ARG A 716 24.78 11.98 6.57
CA ARG A 716 23.70 12.97 6.67
C ARG A 716 22.33 12.33 6.88
N GLN A 717 22.05 11.19 6.23
CA GLN A 717 20.79 10.46 6.44
C GLN A 717 20.66 9.95 7.87
N VAL A 718 21.75 9.44 8.44
CA VAL A 718 21.76 8.99 9.84
C VAL A 718 21.57 10.16 10.80
N GLN A 719 22.18 11.33 10.53
CA GLN A 719 21.93 12.53 11.33
C GLN A 719 20.46 12.92 11.34
N LEU A 720 19.78 12.93 10.18
CA LEU A 720 18.36 13.26 10.08
C LEU A 720 17.51 12.30 10.92
N ALA A 721 17.75 11.00 10.79
CA ALA A 721 17.02 9.98 11.51
C ALA A 721 17.23 10.08 13.03
N LYS A 722 18.49 10.19 13.46
CA LYS A 722 18.86 10.38 14.87
C LYS A 722 18.28 11.67 15.44
N ALA A 723 18.34 12.77 14.70
CA ALA A 723 17.86 14.06 15.15
C ALA A 723 16.35 14.06 15.38
N ALA A 724 15.58 13.38 14.53
CA ALA A 724 14.13 13.22 14.70
C ALA A 724 13.79 12.54 16.02
N ILE A 725 14.45 11.41 16.31
CA ILE A 725 14.23 10.65 17.54
C ILE A 725 14.67 11.45 18.76
N ARG A 726 15.87 12.04 18.73
CA ARG A 726 16.38 12.82 19.88
C ARG A 726 15.54 14.07 20.15
N ALA A 727 15.09 14.78 19.12
CA ALA A 727 14.19 15.92 19.28
C ALA A 727 12.85 15.49 19.91
N GLY A 728 12.29 14.35 19.50
CA GLY A 728 11.11 13.76 20.13
C GLY A 728 11.32 13.49 21.62
N ILE A 729 12.44 12.86 22.00
CA ILE A 729 12.80 12.61 23.40
C ILE A 729 12.87 13.92 24.19
N ASN A 730 13.60 14.92 23.68
CA ASN A 730 13.76 16.21 24.34
C ASN A 730 12.41 16.92 24.54
N ILE A 731 11.52 16.87 23.55
CA ILE A 731 10.19 17.48 23.63
C ILE A 731 9.35 16.81 24.70
N LEU A 732 9.34 15.48 24.78
CA LEU A 732 8.61 14.79 25.83
C LEU A 732 9.16 15.13 27.22
N ILE A 733 10.49 15.18 27.38
CA ILE A 733 11.14 15.60 28.64
C ILE A 733 10.69 17.02 29.04
N ASN A 734 10.71 17.95 28.08
CA ASN A 734 10.31 19.34 28.29
C ASN A 734 8.82 19.49 28.61
N GLU A 735 7.94 18.73 27.94
CA GLU A 735 6.49 18.73 28.14
C GLU A 735 6.11 18.28 29.56
N VAL A 736 6.86 17.33 30.15
CA VAL A 736 6.66 16.89 31.54
C VAL A 736 7.36 17.84 32.53
N GLY A 737 8.39 18.57 32.09
CA GLY A 737 9.18 19.46 32.94
C GLY A 737 10.19 18.70 33.81
N ILE A 738 10.75 17.61 33.30
CA ILE A 738 11.79 16.82 33.99
C ILE A 738 13.15 16.99 33.32
N SER A 739 14.20 16.41 33.90
CA SER A 739 15.52 16.30 33.29
C SER A 739 15.81 14.87 32.85
N GLU A 740 16.81 14.69 31.99
CA GLU A 740 17.28 13.36 31.58
C GLU A 740 17.68 12.49 32.79
N THR A 741 18.22 13.10 33.86
CA THR A 741 18.66 12.37 35.05
C THR A 741 17.52 11.74 35.87
N ASP A 742 16.29 12.23 35.67
CA ASP A 742 15.08 11.73 36.32
C ASP A 742 14.62 10.39 35.72
N ILE A 743 14.96 10.14 34.45
CA ILE A 743 14.66 8.88 33.75
C ILE A 743 15.55 7.76 34.33
N LYS A 744 14.93 6.74 34.93
CA LYS A 744 15.65 5.65 35.61
C LYS A 744 15.91 4.45 34.73
N ARG A 745 15.15 4.31 33.64
CA ARG A 745 15.31 3.21 32.69
C ARG A 745 14.94 3.62 31.28
N VAL A 746 15.73 3.16 30.32
CA VAL A 746 15.42 3.28 28.89
C VAL A 746 15.22 1.89 28.31
N TYR A 747 14.10 1.69 27.61
CA TYR A 747 13.78 0.48 26.88
C TYR A 747 13.95 0.76 25.39
N LEU A 748 14.95 0.15 24.76
CA LEU A 748 15.10 0.16 23.31
C LEU A 748 14.37 -1.05 22.73
N ALA A 749 13.39 -0.76 21.88
CA ALA A 749 12.56 -1.74 21.19
C ALA A 749 12.76 -1.66 19.67
N GLY A 750 12.15 -2.60 18.97
CA GLY A 750 12.17 -2.70 17.52
C GLY A 750 13.23 -3.69 17.03
N GLY A 751 13.02 -4.19 15.80
CA GLY A 751 13.95 -5.13 15.17
C GLY A 751 15.37 -4.60 15.10
N PHE A 752 15.52 -3.28 14.88
CA PHE A 752 16.82 -2.61 14.88
C PHE A 752 17.34 -2.31 16.29
N GLY A 753 16.49 -1.81 17.19
CA GLY A 753 16.85 -1.48 18.58
C GLY A 753 17.39 -2.68 19.39
N SER A 754 17.15 -3.90 18.90
CA SER A 754 17.62 -5.16 19.51
C SER A 754 19.10 -5.46 19.28
N TYR A 755 19.72 -4.88 18.24
CA TYR A 755 21.11 -5.18 17.83
C TYR A 755 22.03 -3.96 17.82
N ILE A 756 21.47 -2.75 17.90
CA ILE A 756 22.26 -1.54 17.98
C ILE A 756 23.17 -1.56 19.23
N SER A 757 24.43 -1.18 19.06
CA SER A 757 25.32 -0.94 20.20
C SER A 757 24.81 0.27 21.00
N ILE A 758 24.48 0.05 22.28
CA ILE A 758 24.05 1.12 23.19
C ILE A 758 25.14 2.20 23.30
N GLU A 759 26.42 1.79 23.29
CA GLU A 759 27.56 2.71 23.29
C GLU A 759 27.57 3.60 22.05
N SER A 760 27.40 2.98 20.88
CA SER A 760 27.42 3.69 19.60
C SER A 760 26.20 4.60 19.47
N ALA A 761 25.02 4.15 19.89
CA ALA A 761 23.79 4.95 19.94
C ALA A 761 23.96 6.19 20.82
N ALA A 762 24.56 6.05 22.01
CA ALA A 762 24.87 7.17 22.88
C ALA A 762 25.94 8.10 22.27
N THR A 763 26.96 7.52 21.63
CA THR A 763 28.07 8.26 20.99
C THR A 763 27.59 9.17 19.86
N ILE A 764 26.66 8.71 19.03
CA ILE A 764 26.06 9.54 17.97
C ILE A 764 24.92 10.43 18.49
N GLY A 765 24.60 10.37 19.78
CA GLY A 765 23.57 11.15 20.46
C GLY A 765 22.12 10.71 20.22
N LEU A 766 21.90 9.50 19.67
CA LEU A 766 20.56 8.94 19.42
C LEU A 766 19.77 8.82 20.73
N ILE A 767 20.45 8.35 21.77
CA ILE A 767 19.98 8.40 23.14
C ILE A 767 20.84 9.36 23.96
N PRO A 768 20.31 9.95 25.04
CA PRO A 768 21.12 10.71 26.00
C PRO A 768 22.29 9.89 26.55
N SER A 769 23.49 10.47 26.55
CA SER A 769 24.71 9.80 27.00
C SER A 769 24.64 9.37 28.46
N GLU A 770 23.94 10.16 29.27
CA GLU A 770 23.66 10.00 30.70
C GLU A 770 22.75 8.78 30.98
N LEU A 771 22.03 8.30 29.96
CA LEU A 771 21.08 7.19 30.06
C LEU A 771 21.63 5.87 29.54
N LYS A 772 22.83 5.88 28.94
CA LYS A 772 23.50 4.70 28.40
C LYS A 772 23.48 3.52 29.39
N ASP A 773 23.95 3.72 30.62
CA ASP A 773 24.06 2.64 31.63
C ASP A 773 22.70 2.20 32.20
N ARG A 774 21.61 2.91 31.87
CA ARG A 774 20.23 2.62 32.26
C ARG A 774 19.40 2.05 31.11
N THR A 775 20.04 1.82 29.96
CA THR A 775 19.39 1.38 28.74
C THR A 775 19.42 -0.14 28.65
N ILE A 776 18.27 -0.74 28.35
CA ILE A 776 18.12 -2.17 28.08
C ILE A 776 17.39 -2.37 26.76
N GLN A 777 17.80 -3.38 26.01
CA GLN A 777 17.16 -3.77 24.77
C GLN A 777 16.11 -4.83 25.08
N ILE A 778 14.90 -4.69 24.56
CA ILE A 778 13.76 -5.59 24.87
C ILE A 778 13.22 -6.37 23.68
N GLY A 779 13.93 -6.37 22.56
CA GLY A 779 13.53 -7.16 21.40
C GLY A 779 12.34 -6.54 20.65
N ASN A 780 11.58 -7.41 19.98
CA ASN A 780 10.27 -7.07 19.44
C ASN A 780 9.21 -6.95 20.56
N ALA A 781 9.17 -5.76 21.18
CA ALA A 781 8.25 -5.45 22.27
C ALA A 781 6.77 -5.48 21.84
N ALA A 782 6.47 -5.09 20.59
CA ALA A 782 5.12 -5.12 20.02
C ALA A 782 4.61 -6.56 19.88
N GLY A 783 5.40 -7.45 19.29
CA GLY A 783 5.09 -8.88 19.16
C GLY A 783 4.90 -9.57 20.50
N LEU A 784 5.73 -9.22 21.50
CA LEU A 784 5.54 -9.70 22.87
C LEU A 784 4.22 -9.19 23.47
N GLY A 785 3.90 -7.91 23.33
CA GLY A 785 2.64 -7.35 23.81
C GLY A 785 1.40 -7.98 23.14
N ALA A 786 1.48 -8.28 21.84
CA ALA A 786 0.46 -9.02 21.11
C ALA A 786 0.28 -10.44 21.67
N SER A 787 1.38 -11.11 22.00
CA SER A 787 1.37 -12.43 22.64
C SER A 787 0.72 -12.38 24.02
N LEU A 788 1.03 -11.37 24.85
CA LEU A 788 0.41 -11.20 26.17
C LEU A 788 -1.12 -11.05 26.05
N ALA A 789 -1.59 -10.23 25.09
CA ALA A 789 -3.01 -10.02 24.85
C ALA A 789 -3.73 -11.27 24.27
N LEU A 790 -3.03 -12.10 23.49
CA LEU A 790 -3.55 -13.39 23.02
C LEU A 790 -3.73 -14.38 24.17
N LEU A 791 -2.72 -14.47 25.05
CA LEU A 791 -2.67 -15.44 26.14
C LEU A 791 -3.52 -15.04 27.35
N SER A 792 -3.98 -13.78 27.43
CA SER A 792 -4.76 -13.28 28.56
C SER A 792 -5.75 -12.19 28.20
N ASP A 793 -7.03 -12.46 28.42
CA ASP A 793 -8.10 -11.46 28.29
C ASP A 793 -7.90 -10.27 29.24
N ASN A 794 -7.26 -10.49 30.39
CA ASN A 794 -6.90 -9.43 31.32
C ASN A 794 -5.88 -8.47 30.70
N GLU A 795 -4.88 -8.98 29.96
CA GLU A 795 -3.87 -8.16 29.29
C GLU A 795 -4.45 -7.42 28.09
N LEU A 796 -5.39 -8.03 27.34
CA LEU A 796 -6.12 -7.32 26.30
C LEU A 796 -6.95 -6.15 26.87
N ASN A 797 -7.63 -6.36 28.00
CA ASN A 797 -8.34 -5.28 28.69
C ASN A 797 -7.36 -4.24 29.26
N ARG A 798 -6.17 -4.67 29.70
CA ARG A 798 -5.11 -3.76 30.14
C ARG A 798 -4.58 -2.88 29.02
N ALA A 799 -4.47 -3.40 27.79
CA ALA A 799 -4.10 -2.61 26.62
C ALA A 799 -5.05 -1.41 26.39
N LYS A 800 -6.36 -1.58 26.66
CA LYS A 800 -7.34 -0.49 26.60
C LYS A 800 -7.05 0.61 27.63
N ILE A 801 -6.75 0.20 28.87
CA ILE A 801 -6.37 1.12 29.96
C ILE A 801 -5.07 1.85 29.62
N VAL A 802 -4.08 1.13 29.11
CA VAL A 802 -2.79 1.71 28.68
C VAL A 802 -3.03 2.77 27.61
N ARG A 803 -3.81 2.45 26.58
CA ARG A 803 -4.16 3.39 25.52
C ARG A 803 -4.83 4.66 26.06
N ASP A 804 -5.76 4.53 26.99
CA ASP A 804 -6.46 5.69 27.57
C ASP A 804 -5.56 6.55 28.48
N LYS A 805 -4.47 5.98 29.01
CA LYS A 805 -3.46 6.71 29.79
C LYS A 805 -2.46 7.48 28.93
N ILE A 806 -2.24 7.07 27.68
CA ILE A 806 -1.24 7.68 26.81
C ILE A 806 -1.79 9.00 26.24
N LYS A 807 -1.14 10.12 26.59
CA LYS A 807 -1.34 11.41 25.93
C LYS A 807 -0.42 11.51 24.71
N TYR A 808 -0.99 11.65 23.52
CA TYR A 808 -0.23 11.87 22.29
C TYR A 808 0.16 13.35 22.12
N ILE A 809 1.42 13.59 21.76
CA ILE A 809 1.98 14.89 21.42
C ILE A 809 2.28 14.89 19.91
N GLU A 810 1.56 15.73 19.17
CA GLU A 810 1.78 15.93 17.73
C GLU A 810 2.99 16.85 17.50
N LEU A 811 4.13 16.27 17.14
CA LEU A 811 5.39 16.99 16.98
C LEU A 811 5.29 18.10 15.94
N SER A 812 4.48 17.94 14.89
CA SER A 812 4.29 18.97 13.87
C SER A 812 3.67 20.25 14.40
N ASN A 813 2.96 20.17 15.54
CA ASN A 813 2.29 21.29 16.17
C ASN A 813 3.13 21.92 17.31
N VAL A 814 4.29 21.35 17.63
CA VAL A 814 5.19 21.86 18.67
C VAL A 814 6.10 22.93 18.05
N PRO A 815 5.98 24.22 18.42
CA PRO A 815 6.74 25.30 17.77
C PRO A 815 8.26 25.14 17.86
N THR A 816 8.74 24.51 18.94
CA THR A 816 10.17 24.28 19.19
C THR A 816 10.72 23.02 18.52
N PHE A 817 9.90 22.21 17.83
CA PHE A 817 10.37 20.95 17.23
C PHE A 817 11.49 21.17 16.22
N GLN A 818 11.35 22.15 15.34
CA GLN A 818 12.38 22.46 14.32
C GLN A 818 13.70 22.88 14.96
N GLU A 819 13.66 23.67 16.04
CA GLU A 819 14.86 24.09 16.76
C GLU A 819 15.55 22.90 17.44
N GLU A 820 14.79 22.04 18.12
CA GLU A 820 15.31 20.83 18.77
C GLU A 820 15.84 19.81 17.76
N PHE A 821 15.19 19.69 16.60
CA PHE A 821 15.66 18.87 15.48
C PHE A 821 17.02 19.36 14.97
N ILE A 822 17.16 20.65 14.69
CA ILE A 822 18.42 21.23 14.19
C ILE A 822 19.54 21.07 15.22
N LYS A 823 19.27 21.29 16.51
CA LYS A 823 20.27 21.06 17.57
C LYS A 823 20.68 19.60 17.65
N SER A 824 19.73 18.68 17.45
CA SER A 824 19.97 17.24 17.53
C SER A 824 20.71 16.66 16.33
N MET A 825 20.90 17.43 15.25
CA MET A 825 21.69 17.01 14.07
C MET A 825 23.19 16.85 14.37
N TYR A 826 23.73 17.61 15.33
CA TYR A 826 25.13 17.48 15.73
C TYR A 826 25.34 16.16 16.49
N PHE A 827 26.52 15.54 16.32
CA PHE A 827 26.91 14.35 17.08
C PHE A 827 27.33 14.70 18.51
#